data_AF-A0A954NFF0-F1
#
_entry.id   AF-A0A954NFF0-F1
#
_cell.length_a   1.000
_cell.length_b   1.000
_cell.length_c   1.000
_cell.angle_alpha   90.00
_cell.angle_beta   90.00
_cell.angle_gamma   90.00
#
_symmetry.space_group_name_H-M   'P 1'
#
loop_
_entity.id
_entity.type
_entity.pdbx_description
1 polymer ?
#
loop_
_entity_poly.entity_id
_entity_poly.type
_entity_poly.pdbx_seq_one_letter_code
_entity_poly.pdbx_strand_id
1 'polypeptide(L)'
;MKVGKWALIALGIFGGIAILAAWIVYRVLFGDHPGALFETIEKTDVKQPPINEAVQLVDDRLEDRMPTFDPDLIDSRPIGDWQVNISAAILRIDVPMIRPDREPYLVRLRPSYAAALSEDPRRRVILPSANLIDGVGKQFDDGLYAALELAMFRGDAGQTPAVMDVVNRLHAVVPAESEARAYLEAVLLLSGASVESTSAVEGWRRKLEAQPMSSPAGFYTWNEELKSVWRTFRALQYKFASEEDEPVVRQLAEVLAADETLANDYRAMFDFYNHLSNPSRALSLVEIAGDDRPLSEIAGDSGRQGAVTCLPVSTSRETELFSQLFPLGLPAGADLMTELIKRIRSGDVDLSPHDDEGWYQHQVYALETLLLTDGNQESSKLVLTAAYKRRLLEAFKALVTKRRETHMRSLDVATAESAALMEGEVHPRLRLEPTASFYLRTARAYDFIQTLLVATIGNEKLSELHGVTADGERTLSLGEELETLKLRYYGFYLVTCEDIGMRPEFAADEMIDTDAAMAAALEWLDGFAVDPDLAVDTRVCVPIYIDPLKNETRYWGTIGIRLVKLDARYLTPPSVRPLDENGQPTGEWQEAERYLLSESEYLIAVDEFAEFTMPGVQVLTREAFRELCTQVQTKEDFLLKHGG
;
A
#
# COMPACT_ATOMS: atom_id res chain seq x y z
N MET A 1 5.24 -4.13 -99.37
CA MET A 1 5.53 -5.14 -98.32
C MET A 1 6.81 -4.90 -97.52
N LYS A 2 8.01 -4.71 -98.09
CA LYS A 2 9.27 -4.68 -97.29
C LYS A 2 9.32 -3.60 -96.17
N VAL A 3 8.79 -2.39 -96.40
CA VAL A 3 8.84 -1.29 -95.41
C VAL A 3 8.04 -1.60 -94.13
N GLY A 4 6.84 -2.17 -94.26
CA GLY A 4 5.96 -2.45 -93.10
C GLY A 4 6.55 -3.46 -92.08
N LYS A 5 7.39 -4.41 -92.53
CA LYS A 5 8.10 -5.30 -91.60
C LYS A 5 9.11 -4.55 -90.73
N TRP A 6 9.84 -3.59 -91.30
CA TRP A 6 10.79 -2.78 -90.52
C TRP A 6 10.09 -1.85 -89.53
N ALA A 7 8.94 -1.29 -89.88
CA ALA A 7 8.13 -0.49 -88.95
C ALA A 7 7.65 -1.33 -87.74
N LEU A 8 7.16 -2.55 -87.96
CA LEU A 8 6.75 -3.46 -86.87
C LEU A 8 7.92 -3.91 -86.00
N ILE A 9 9.09 -4.20 -86.60
CA ILE A 9 10.31 -4.55 -85.85
C ILE A 9 10.78 -3.35 -85.01
N ALA A 10 10.79 -2.14 -85.56
CA ALA A 10 11.13 -0.92 -84.82
C ALA A 10 10.15 -0.67 -83.66
N LEU A 11 8.84 -0.85 -83.88
CA LEU A 11 7.84 -0.69 -82.82
C LEU A 11 8.04 -1.72 -81.69
N GLY A 12 8.36 -2.97 -82.02
CA GLY A 12 8.67 -4.01 -81.05
C GLY A 12 9.96 -3.73 -80.25
N ILE A 13 11.00 -3.21 -80.91
CA ILE A 13 12.25 -2.80 -80.26
C ILE A 13 12.03 -1.61 -79.32
N PHE A 14 11.32 -0.56 -79.78
CA PHE A 14 10.99 0.59 -78.92
C PHE A 14 10.09 0.21 -77.74
N GLY A 15 9.10 -0.67 -77.96
CA GLY A 15 8.28 -1.22 -76.87
C GLY A 15 9.11 -2.00 -75.85
N GLY A 16 10.01 -2.87 -76.31
CA GLY A 16 10.94 -3.61 -75.45
C GLY A 16 11.88 -2.71 -74.65
N ILE A 17 12.43 -1.66 -75.28
CA ILE A 17 13.28 -0.66 -74.61
C ILE A 17 12.47 0.14 -73.58
N ALA A 18 11.24 0.55 -73.89
CA ALA A 18 10.38 1.27 -72.95
C ALA A 18 10.00 0.42 -71.73
N ILE A 19 9.66 -0.85 -71.93
CA ILE A 19 9.38 -1.81 -70.84
C ILE A 19 10.63 -2.05 -69.99
N LEU A 20 11.80 -2.24 -70.62
CA LEU A 20 13.06 -2.43 -69.90
C LEU A 20 13.46 -1.17 -69.10
N ALA A 21 13.30 0.01 -69.68
CA ALA A 21 13.57 1.28 -68.99
C ALA A 21 12.62 1.49 -67.80
N ALA A 22 11.32 1.22 -67.97
CA ALA A 22 10.36 1.27 -66.87
C ALA A 22 10.68 0.26 -65.75
N TRP A 23 11.10 -0.96 -66.11
CA TRP A 23 11.53 -1.98 -65.14
C TRP A 23 12.83 -1.59 -64.41
N ILE A 24 13.80 -0.98 -65.09
CA ILE A 24 15.03 -0.44 -64.48
C ILE A 24 14.69 0.71 -63.53
N VAL A 25 13.83 1.66 -63.94
CA VAL A 25 13.39 2.77 -63.07
C VAL A 25 12.66 2.24 -61.84
N TYR A 26 11.78 1.25 -62.00
CA TYR A 26 11.14 0.56 -60.88
C TYR A 26 12.16 -0.11 -59.95
N ARG A 27 13.15 -0.84 -60.50
CA ARG A 27 14.23 -1.47 -59.72
C ARG A 27 15.11 -0.46 -58.99
N VAL A 28 15.36 0.72 -59.56
CA VAL A 28 16.18 1.78 -58.95
C VAL A 28 15.41 2.52 -57.85
N LEU A 29 14.10 2.73 -58.00
CA LEU A 29 13.27 3.43 -57.02
C LEU A 29 12.80 2.54 -55.87
N PHE A 30 12.59 1.24 -56.10
CA PHE A 30 11.98 0.31 -55.12
C PHE A 30 12.86 -0.91 -54.74
N GLY A 31 14.04 -1.07 -55.36
CA GLY A 31 15.05 -2.06 -54.97
C GLY A 31 14.67 -3.53 -55.19
N ASP A 32 15.26 -4.41 -54.38
CA ASP A 32 14.96 -5.85 -54.30
C ASP A 32 13.91 -6.18 -53.20
N HIS A 33 13.29 -5.18 -52.57
CA HIS A 33 12.31 -5.37 -51.50
C HIS A 33 10.87 -5.16 -52.00
N PRO A 34 10.15 -6.22 -52.42
CA PRO A 34 8.77 -6.11 -52.90
C PRO A 34 7.74 -5.63 -51.85
N GLY A 35 8.15 -5.47 -50.58
CA GLY A 35 7.33 -4.86 -49.52
C GLY A 35 7.35 -3.32 -49.50
N ALA A 36 8.27 -2.65 -50.22
CA ALA A 36 8.51 -1.21 -50.08
C ALA A 36 7.36 -0.28 -50.54
N LEU A 37 6.26 -0.84 -51.08
CA LEU A 37 5.05 -0.12 -51.49
C LEU A 37 3.85 -0.33 -50.54
N PHE A 38 4.00 -1.15 -49.50
CA PHE A 38 2.94 -1.45 -48.54
C PHE A 38 3.46 -1.31 -47.11
N GLU A 39 3.02 -0.27 -46.41
CA GLU A 39 3.14 -0.22 -44.96
C GLU A 39 2.17 -1.26 -44.38
N THR A 40 2.68 -2.46 -44.11
CA THR A 40 1.94 -3.51 -43.40
C THR A 40 1.78 -3.09 -41.94
N ILE A 41 0.81 -2.22 -41.67
CA ILE A 41 0.39 -1.87 -40.31
C ILE A 41 -0.26 -3.11 -39.70
N GLU A 42 0.55 -3.93 -39.04
CA GLU A 42 0.12 -5.11 -38.32
C GLU A 42 -0.71 -4.67 -37.09
N LYS A 43 -2.02 -4.56 -37.29
CA LYS A 43 -2.98 -4.31 -36.22
C LYS A 43 -3.15 -5.59 -35.41
N THR A 44 -2.30 -5.76 -34.41
CA THR A 44 -2.60 -6.66 -33.30
C THR A 44 -3.90 -6.21 -32.65
N ASP A 45 -4.94 -7.04 -32.70
CA ASP A 45 -6.16 -6.82 -31.90
C ASP A 45 -5.81 -7.05 -30.43
N VAL A 46 -5.30 -6.00 -29.77
CA VAL A 46 -5.06 -5.95 -28.32
C VAL A 46 -6.42 -5.92 -27.63
N LYS A 47 -7.01 -7.10 -27.50
CA LYS A 47 -8.13 -7.35 -26.58
C LYS A 47 -7.62 -7.09 -25.17
N GLN A 48 -8.44 -6.44 -24.34
CA GLN A 48 -8.18 -6.45 -22.91
C GLN A 48 -8.07 -7.90 -22.42
N PRO A 49 -7.26 -8.20 -21.38
CA PRO A 49 -7.35 -9.47 -20.67
C PRO A 49 -8.81 -9.78 -20.34
N PRO A 50 -9.27 -11.03 -20.48
CA PRO A 50 -10.65 -11.39 -20.19
C PRO A 50 -10.98 -10.97 -18.76
N ILE A 51 -12.13 -10.30 -18.59
CA ILE A 51 -12.59 -9.86 -17.27
C ILE A 51 -12.74 -11.11 -16.39
N ASN A 52 -12.10 -11.12 -15.21
CA ASN A 52 -12.39 -12.14 -14.21
C ASN A 52 -13.86 -11.98 -13.81
N GLU A 53 -14.71 -12.94 -14.22
CA GLU A 53 -16.18 -12.82 -14.15
C GLU A 53 -16.69 -12.58 -12.72
N ALA A 54 -15.90 -12.93 -11.70
CA ALA A 54 -16.17 -12.69 -10.29
C ALA A 54 -16.29 -11.20 -9.91
N VAL A 55 -15.66 -10.27 -10.65
CA VAL A 55 -15.62 -8.84 -10.30
C VAL A 55 -15.91 -7.96 -11.51
N GLN A 56 -17.20 -7.79 -11.81
CA GLN A 56 -17.62 -6.81 -12.81
C GLN A 56 -17.42 -5.38 -12.30
N LEU A 57 -16.93 -4.52 -13.19
CA LEU A 57 -16.74 -3.08 -13.01
C LEU A 57 -17.33 -2.37 -14.24
N VAL A 58 -18.03 -1.26 -14.00
CA VAL A 58 -18.68 -0.45 -15.03
C VAL A 58 -18.27 1.02 -14.85
N ASP A 59 -18.32 1.79 -15.94
CA ASP A 59 -18.20 3.25 -15.88
C ASP A 59 -19.32 3.85 -15.03
N ASP A 60 -19.00 4.87 -14.24
CA ASP A 60 -19.99 5.73 -13.59
C ASP A 60 -20.87 6.45 -14.62
N ARG A 61 -22.06 6.83 -14.14
CA ARG A 61 -23.01 7.63 -14.90
C ARG A 61 -22.95 9.09 -14.50
N LEU A 62 -23.17 9.99 -15.44
CA LEU A 62 -23.21 11.43 -15.17
C LEU A 62 -24.52 11.84 -14.50
N GLU A 63 -25.63 11.15 -14.82
CA GLU A 63 -26.94 11.38 -14.23
C GLU A 63 -27.03 11.01 -12.73
N ASP A 64 -26.09 10.19 -12.22
CA ASP A 64 -25.98 9.83 -10.80
C ASP A 64 -25.15 10.85 -9.99
N ARG A 65 -24.87 12.04 -10.57
CA ARG A 65 -24.01 13.10 -10.01
C ARG A 65 -24.70 14.46 -10.10
N MET A 66 -25.05 15.04 -8.95
CA MET A 66 -25.72 16.36 -8.86
C MET A 66 -25.08 17.26 -7.79
N PRO A 67 -23.83 17.71 -7.97
CA PRO A 67 -23.21 18.68 -7.08
C PRO A 67 -23.94 20.03 -7.15
N THR A 68 -24.00 20.74 -6.03
CA THR A 68 -24.64 22.07 -5.93
C THR A 68 -23.58 23.17 -6.09
N PHE A 69 -23.94 24.27 -6.75
CA PHE A 69 -23.08 25.43 -6.86
C PHE A 69 -22.93 26.16 -5.52
N ASP A 70 -21.68 26.29 -5.06
CA ASP A 70 -21.28 26.99 -3.84
C ASP A 70 -20.47 28.24 -4.28
N PRO A 71 -21.03 29.46 -4.20
CA PRO A 71 -20.40 30.66 -4.74
C PRO A 71 -19.12 31.09 -4.00
N ASP A 72 -18.92 30.60 -2.78
CA ASP A 72 -17.78 30.93 -1.91
C ASP A 72 -16.59 29.99 -2.14
N LEU A 73 -16.80 28.84 -2.80
CA LEU A 73 -15.75 27.87 -3.13
C LEU A 73 -15.00 28.27 -4.43
N ILE A 74 -14.18 29.32 -4.31
CA ILE A 74 -13.34 29.84 -5.39
C ILE A 74 -12.05 29.02 -5.51
N ASP A 75 -11.68 28.64 -6.74
CA ASP A 75 -10.42 27.96 -7.08
C ASP A 75 -9.23 28.93 -6.92
N SER A 76 -8.11 28.49 -6.31
CA SER A 76 -6.95 29.36 -6.09
C SER A 76 -6.20 29.75 -7.38
N ARG A 77 -6.46 29.07 -8.50
CA ARG A 77 -5.75 29.29 -9.76
C ARG A 77 -6.11 30.64 -10.40
N PRO A 78 -5.14 31.52 -10.68
CA PRO A 78 -5.36 32.62 -11.60
C PRO A 78 -5.46 32.08 -13.04
N ILE A 79 -6.57 32.31 -13.74
CA ILE A 79 -6.71 32.02 -15.17
C ILE A 79 -6.86 33.36 -15.92
N GLY A 80 -5.75 34.10 -16.01
CA GLY A 80 -5.75 35.47 -16.49
C GLY A 80 -6.67 36.35 -15.62
N ASP A 81 -7.47 37.19 -16.27
CA ASP A 81 -8.44 38.09 -15.62
C ASP A 81 -9.75 37.37 -15.20
N TRP A 82 -9.71 36.08 -14.86
CA TRP A 82 -10.88 35.28 -14.48
C TRP A 82 -10.70 34.58 -13.14
N GLN A 83 -11.75 34.65 -12.31
CA GLN A 83 -11.96 33.72 -11.20
C GLN A 83 -12.69 32.47 -11.71
N VAL A 84 -12.33 31.32 -11.17
CA VAL A 84 -12.92 30.01 -11.46
C VAL A 84 -13.58 29.46 -10.22
N ASN A 85 -14.68 28.73 -10.39
CA ASN A 85 -15.38 28.01 -9.34
C ASN A 85 -15.83 26.65 -9.88
N ILE A 86 -15.31 25.59 -9.27
CA ILE A 86 -15.51 24.20 -9.70
C ILE A 86 -16.49 23.43 -8.79
N SER A 87 -17.22 24.12 -7.91
CA SER A 87 -18.21 23.51 -6.97
C SER A 87 -19.32 22.71 -7.67
N ALA A 88 -19.84 23.21 -8.80
CA ALA A 88 -20.83 22.50 -9.63
C ALA A 88 -20.22 21.68 -10.78
N ALA A 89 -18.89 21.76 -11.00
CA ALA A 89 -18.21 20.99 -12.03
C ALA A 89 -18.21 19.49 -11.71
N ILE A 90 -18.08 18.66 -12.74
CA ILE A 90 -17.93 17.20 -12.61
C ILE A 90 -16.76 16.75 -13.46
N LEU A 91 -15.84 15.98 -12.89
CA LEU A 91 -14.66 15.45 -13.59
C LEU A 91 -14.87 13.99 -14.00
N ARG A 92 -14.46 13.60 -15.21
CA ARG A 92 -14.17 12.20 -15.56
C ARG A 92 -12.70 11.93 -15.31
N ILE A 93 -12.42 10.81 -14.64
CA ILE A 93 -11.07 10.29 -14.41
C ILE A 93 -10.94 8.94 -15.13
N ASP A 94 -9.98 8.82 -16.04
CA ASP A 94 -9.78 7.64 -16.89
C ASP A 94 -8.32 7.14 -16.86
N VAL A 95 -8.11 5.87 -17.25
CA VAL A 95 -6.78 5.26 -17.38
C VAL A 95 -6.64 4.70 -18.79
N PRO A 96 -6.04 5.46 -19.73
CA PRO A 96 -5.89 5.03 -21.11
C PRO A 96 -5.05 3.78 -21.23
N MET A 97 -5.52 2.85 -22.07
CA MET A 97 -4.83 1.59 -22.34
C MET A 97 -3.37 1.85 -22.75
N ILE A 98 -2.44 1.24 -22.02
CA ILE A 98 -1.02 1.19 -22.38
C ILE A 98 -0.86 0.27 -23.60
N ARG A 99 -0.03 0.66 -24.56
CA ARG A 99 0.31 -0.13 -25.75
C ARG A 99 1.76 -0.59 -25.64
N PRO A 100 2.05 -1.82 -25.19
CA PRO A 100 3.43 -2.26 -24.91
C PRO A 100 4.38 -2.18 -26.12
N ASP A 101 3.84 -2.26 -27.34
CA ASP A 101 4.57 -2.07 -28.61
C ASP A 101 5.08 -0.63 -28.82
N ARG A 102 4.47 0.37 -28.17
CA ARG A 102 4.78 1.82 -28.34
C ARG A 102 5.19 2.52 -27.05
N GLU A 103 4.87 1.90 -25.92
CA GLU A 103 5.01 2.44 -24.58
C GLU A 103 5.68 1.43 -23.61
N PRO A 104 6.76 0.70 -24.02
CA PRO A 104 7.35 -0.35 -23.17
C PRO A 104 7.88 0.18 -21.83
N TYR A 105 8.26 1.46 -21.77
CA TYR A 105 8.67 2.16 -20.55
C TYR A 105 7.56 2.26 -19.49
N LEU A 106 6.28 2.12 -19.87
CA LEU A 106 5.13 2.12 -18.96
C LEU A 106 4.82 0.72 -18.38
N VAL A 107 5.24 -0.38 -19.02
CA VAL A 107 5.07 -1.75 -18.46
C VAL A 107 6.31 -2.26 -17.70
N ARG A 108 7.46 -1.61 -17.88
CA ARG A 108 8.71 -1.97 -17.21
C ARG A 108 8.63 -1.78 -15.69
N LEU A 109 8.90 -2.85 -14.95
CA LEU A 109 9.05 -2.85 -13.50
C LEU A 109 10.37 -2.21 -13.05
N ARG A 110 10.33 -1.54 -11.90
CA ARG A 110 11.44 -0.78 -11.30
C ARG A 110 11.49 -1.05 -9.78
N PRO A 111 12.67 -0.96 -9.14
CA PRO A 111 12.79 -1.29 -7.72
C PRO A 111 12.07 -0.28 -6.80
N SER A 112 12.05 0.99 -7.18
CA SER A 112 11.62 2.09 -6.31
C SER A 112 10.89 3.18 -7.10
N TYR A 113 10.19 4.08 -6.40
CA TYR A 113 9.46 5.16 -7.06
C TYR A 113 10.41 6.20 -7.66
N ALA A 114 11.49 6.59 -6.96
CA ALA A 114 12.47 7.52 -7.52
C ALA A 114 13.11 6.96 -8.80
N ALA A 115 13.32 5.64 -8.88
CA ALA A 115 13.74 4.98 -10.13
C ALA A 115 12.67 5.09 -11.25
N ALA A 116 11.37 5.14 -10.92
CA ALA A 116 10.30 5.39 -11.89
C ALA A 116 10.18 6.86 -12.31
N LEU A 117 10.35 7.79 -11.38
CA LEU A 117 10.31 9.24 -11.65
C LEU A 117 11.53 9.69 -12.47
N SER A 118 12.72 9.15 -12.19
CA SER A 118 13.97 9.45 -12.92
C SER A 118 13.99 8.96 -14.39
N GLU A 119 13.06 8.10 -14.80
CA GLU A 119 13.11 7.42 -16.10
C GLU A 119 12.14 7.95 -17.17
N ASP A 120 11.29 8.96 -16.92
CA ASP A 120 10.33 9.43 -17.94
C ASP A 120 11.06 10.06 -19.15
N PRO A 121 11.02 9.44 -20.35
CA PRO A 121 11.71 9.95 -21.52
C PRO A 121 10.93 11.07 -22.23
N ARG A 122 9.77 11.50 -21.71
CA ARG A 122 8.87 12.46 -22.37
C ARG A 122 8.56 13.73 -21.57
N ARG A 123 9.01 13.86 -20.32
CA ARG A 123 8.73 15.01 -19.44
C ARG A 123 7.24 15.34 -19.33
N ARG A 124 6.42 14.31 -19.08
CA ARG A 124 5.02 14.50 -18.69
C ARG A 124 4.97 14.98 -17.24
N VAL A 125 3.91 15.68 -16.88
CA VAL A 125 3.62 15.96 -15.47
C VAL A 125 3.35 14.62 -14.79
N ILE A 126 4.23 14.23 -13.87
CA ILE A 126 3.99 13.10 -12.99
C ILE A 126 3.27 13.62 -11.76
N LEU A 127 2.19 12.96 -11.34
CA LEU A 127 1.52 13.26 -10.08
C LEU A 127 1.90 12.24 -8.99
N PRO A 128 1.98 12.68 -7.73
CA PRO A 128 1.84 11.81 -6.57
C PRO A 128 0.55 11.00 -6.68
N SER A 129 0.69 9.69 -6.80
CA SER A 129 -0.44 8.75 -6.80
C SER A 129 -0.81 8.37 -5.37
N ALA A 130 -1.99 7.78 -5.17
CA ALA A 130 -2.33 7.15 -3.89
C ALA A 130 -1.32 6.07 -3.50
N ASN A 131 -0.68 5.38 -4.46
CA ASN A 131 0.40 4.42 -4.19
C ASN A 131 1.70 5.12 -3.78
N LEU A 132 2.10 6.20 -4.45
CA LEU A 132 3.32 6.94 -4.12
C LEU A 132 3.20 7.64 -2.76
N ILE A 133 2.03 8.23 -2.48
CA ILE A 133 1.72 8.81 -1.16
C ILE A 133 1.54 7.72 -0.09
N ASP A 134 0.96 6.55 -0.41
CA ASP A 134 1.04 5.42 0.52
C ASP A 134 2.47 4.95 0.70
N GLY A 135 3.36 5.08 -0.29
CA GLY A 135 4.81 5.03 -0.11
C GLY A 135 5.24 5.87 1.10
N VAL A 136 4.85 7.15 1.15
CA VAL A 136 5.16 8.05 2.28
C VAL A 136 4.72 7.47 3.63
N GLY A 137 3.46 7.09 3.74
CA GLY A 137 2.89 6.57 4.99
C GLY A 137 3.41 5.18 5.36
N LYS A 138 3.38 4.23 4.41
CA LYS A 138 4.07 2.92 4.45
C LYS A 138 5.44 3.11 5.04
N GLN A 139 6.18 4.10 4.56
CA GLN A 139 7.58 4.13 4.85
C GLN A 139 7.83 4.71 6.28
N PHE A 140 7.30 5.88 6.68
CA PHE A 140 7.43 6.37 8.09
C PHE A 140 7.07 5.33 9.15
N ASP A 141 6.05 4.53 8.86
CA ASP A 141 5.55 3.49 9.74
C ASP A 141 6.64 2.52 10.27
N ASP A 142 7.77 2.28 9.58
CA ASP A 142 8.91 1.50 10.16
C ASP A 142 9.68 2.27 11.19
N GLY A 143 9.92 3.54 10.89
CA GLY A 143 10.55 4.45 11.81
C GLY A 143 9.88 4.29 13.15
N LEU A 144 8.54 4.35 13.12
CA LEU A 144 7.69 4.11 14.27
C LEU A 144 7.84 2.70 14.87
N TYR A 145 7.48 1.60 14.20
CA TYR A 145 7.50 0.27 14.86
C TYR A 145 8.88 -0.18 15.32
N ALA A 146 9.91 -0.05 14.48
CA ALA A 146 11.24 -0.52 14.83
C ALA A 146 11.80 0.26 16.04
N ALA A 147 11.49 1.56 16.16
CA ALA A 147 11.82 2.34 17.35
C ALA A 147 10.97 1.95 18.57
N LEU A 148 9.65 1.80 18.42
CA LEU A 148 8.74 1.41 19.50
C LEU A 148 9.08 0.03 20.07
N GLU A 149 9.32 -0.97 19.23
CA GLU A 149 9.65 -2.31 19.68
C GLU A 149 11.05 -2.42 20.26
N LEU A 150 12.04 -1.66 19.75
CA LEU A 150 13.34 -1.54 20.41
C LEU A 150 13.20 -0.88 21.78
N ALA A 151 12.41 0.19 21.91
CA ALA A 151 12.15 0.82 23.21
C ALA A 151 11.46 -0.14 24.19
N MET A 152 10.47 -0.91 23.73
CA MET A 152 9.76 -1.94 24.51
C MET A 152 10.66 -3.14 24.86
N PHE A 153 11.67 -3.46 24.05
CA PHE A 153 12.62 -4.54 24.29
C PHE A 153 13.73 -4.12 25.26
N ARG A 154 14.25 -2.88 25.13
CA ARG A 154 15.32 -2.30 25.96
C ARG A 154 14.84 -1.80 27.33
N GLY A 155 13.57 -1.40 27.43
CA GLY A 155 13.01 -0.72 28.60
C GLY A 155 13.06 0.82 28.52
N ASP A 156 13.24 1.36 27.33
CA ASP A 156 13.24 2.81 27.08
C ASP A 156 11.82 3.38 26.84
N ALA A 157 10.77 2.56 26.76
CA ALA A 157 9.40 2.93 26.38
C ALA A 157 8.59 3.80 27.38
N GLY A 158 9.27 4.57 28.22
CA GLY A 158 8.65 5.59 29.08
C GLY A 158 7.83 4.98 30.22
N GLN A 159 6.50 5.01 30.10
CA GLN A 159 5.58 4.48 31.11
C GLN A 159 5.17 3.02 30.84
N THR A 160 5.36 2.51 29.62
CA THR A 160 5.01 1.13 29.28
C THR A 160 6.11 0.15 29.76
N PRO A 161 5.77 -0.94 30.48
CA PRO A 161 6.75 -1.92 30.96
C PRO A 161 7.52 -2.62 29.84
N ALA A 162 8.81 -2.85 30.06
CA ALA A 162 9.66 -3.56 29.11
C ALA A 162 9.25 -5.03 28.98
N VAL A 163 9.18 -5.55 27.75
CA VAL A 163 8.90 -6.97 27.47
C VAL A 163 9.93 -7.86 28.18
N MET A 164 11.20 -7.44 28.16
CA MET A 164 12.28 -8.19 28.80
C MET A 164 12.24 -8.11 30.32
N ASP A 165 11.71 -7.05 30.93
CA ASP A 165 11.54 -6.98 32.40
C ASP A 165 10.40 -7.87 32.87
N VAL A 166 9.29 -7.93 32.14
CA VAL A 166 8.19 -8.87 32.40
C VAL A 166 8.69 -10.32 32.29
N VAL A 167 9.46 -10.65 31.23
CA VAL A 167 10.09 -11.97 31.06
C VAL A 167 11.08 -12.28 32.19
N ASN A 168 11.96 -11.35 32.56
CA ASN A 168 12.94 -11.54 33.63
C ASN A 168 12.27 -11.72 35.01
N ARG A 169 11.17 -11.00 35.29
CA ARG A 169 10.42 -11.13 36.55
C ARG A 169 9.65 -12.44 36.62
N LEU A 170 8.97 -12.86 35.55
CA LEU A 170 8.37 -14.20 35.46
C LEU A 170 9.44 -15.28 35.71
N HIS A 171 10.56 -15.19 35.00
CA HIS A 171 11.70 -16.11 35.10
C HIS A 171 12.29 -16.19 36.52
N ALA A 172 12.34 -15.06 37.24
CA ALA A 172 12.84 -14.99 38.61
C ALA A 172 11.92 -15.62 39.67
N VAL A 173 10.62 -15.79 39.36
CA VAL A 173 9.60 -16.29 40.32
C VAL A 173 9.14 -17.73 40.00
N VAL A 174 9.14 -18.16 38.74
CA VAL A 174 8.79 -19.56 38.40
C VAL A 174 9.79 -20.57 39.03
N PRO A 175 9.34 -21.78 39.44
CA PRO A 175 10.23 -22.77 40.05
C PRO A 175 11.36 -23.21 39.10
N ALA A 176 12.58 -23.31 39.61
CA ALA A 176 13.78 -23.56 38.81
C ALA A 176 13.76 -24.88 38.00
N GLU A 177 13.07 -25.90 38.50
CA GLU A 177 12.95 -27.22 37.85
C GLU A 177 11.68 -27.35 36.97
N SER A 178 11.01 -26.23 36.65
CA SER A 178 9.73 -26.24 35.91
C SER A 178 9.88 -26.11 34.40
N GLU A 179 8.88 -26.58 33.65
CA GLU A 179 8.86 -26.44 32.19
C GLU A 179 8.68 -24.99 31.75
N ALA A 180 7.93 -24.18 32.52
CA ALA A 180 7.83 -22.74 32.29
C ALA A 180 9.18 -22.03 32.45
N ARG A 181 10.01 -22.45 33.41
CA ARG A 181 11.38 -21.96 33.57
C ARG A 181 12.22 -22.27 32.33
N ALA A 182 12.22 -23.51 31.86
CA ALA A 182 12.97 -23.92 30.66
C ALA A 182 12.48 -23.22 29.37
N TYR A 183 11.19 -22.90 29.27
CA TYR A 183 10.63 -22.08 28.19
C TYR A 183 11.16 -20.63 28.25
N LEU A 184 11.07 -19.96 29.40
CA LEU A 184 11.56 -18.59 29.55
C LEU A 184 13.07 -18.49 29.36
N GLU A 185 13.83 -19.49 29.81
CA GLU A 185 15.27 -19.60 29.56
C GLU A 185 15.60 -19.75 28.06
N ALA A 186 14.75 -20.42 27.28
CA ALA A 186 14.88 -20.46 25.81
C ALA A 186 14.50 -19.12 25.15
N VAL A 187 13.50 -18.38 25.68
CA VAL A 187 13.16 -17.03 25.21
C VAL A 187 14.30 -16.05 25.47
N LEU A 188 14.91 -16.10 26.65
CA LEU A 188 16.09 -15.31 27.03
C LEU A 188 17.30 -15.64 26.14
N LEU A 189 17.53 -16.92 25.84
CA LEU A 189 18.59 -17.33 24.91
C LEU A 189 18.35 -16.78 23.48
N LEU A 190 17.09 -16.75 23.02
CA LEU A 190 16.70 -16.15 21.74
C LEU A 190 16.80 -14.61 21.71
N SER A 191 16.72 -13.95 22.87
CA SER A 191 16.99 -12.51 23.03
C SER A 191 18.48 -12.17 23.10
N GLY A 192 19.37 -13.17 23.01
CA GLY A 192 20.82 -13.00 23.12
C GLY A 192 21.38 -12.98 24.55
N ALA A 193 20.56 -13.26 25.57
CA ALA A 193 21.05 -13.35 26.95
C ALA A 193 21.88 -14.63 27.17
N SER A 194 22.81 -14.58 28.13
CA SER A 194 23.62 -15.75 28.51
C SER A 194 22.87 -16.60 29.54
N VAL A 195 22.47 -17.79 29.12
CA VAL A 195 21.66 -18.75 29.90
C VAL A 195 22.34 -20.13 29.85
N GLU A 196 22.20 -20.95 30.89
CA GLU A 196 22.73 -22.31 30.89
C GLU A 196 21.91 -23.22 29.95
N SER A 197 22.52 -23.67 28.86
CA SER A 197 21.86 -24.46 27.81
C SER A 197 21.63 -25.92 28.25
N THR A 198 20.63 -26.14 29.12
CA THR A 198 20.17 -27.49 29.48
C THR A 198 19.48 -28.19 28.30
N SER A 199 19.27 -29.51 28.41
CA SER A 199 18.54 -30.27 27.39
C SER A 199 17.06 -29.88 27.25
N ALA A 200 16.47 -29.27 28.29
CA ALA A 200 15.11 -28.74 28.25
C ALA A 200 15.05 -27.40 27.51
N VAL A 201 16.00 -26.49 27.80
CA VAL A 201 16.15 -25.19 27.12
C VAL A 201 16.40 -25.37 25.63
N GLU A 202 17.36 -26.24 25.25
CA GLU A 202 17.63 -26.57 23.85
C GLU A 202 16.52 -27.47 23.24
N GLY A 203 15.60 -28.01 24.05
CA GLY A 203 14.34 -28.60 23.59
C GLY A 203 13.35 -27.53 23.14
N TRP A 204 13.02 -26.60 24.03
CA TRP A 204 12.16 -25.46 23.76
C TRP A 204 12.67 -24.59 22.62
N ARG A 205 13.95 -24.23 22.63
CA ARG A 205 14.56 -23.41 21.59
C ARG A 205 14.33 -24.00 20.19
N ARG A 206 14.59 -25.29 19.97
CA ARG A 206 14.34 -25.95 18.68
C ARG A 206 12.84 -26.04 18.34
N LYS A 207 11.96 -26.20 19.34
CA LYS A 207 10.50 -26.16 19.15
C LYS A 207 10.02 -24.78 18.69
N LEU A 208 10.67 -23.71 19.15
CA LEU A 208 10.40 -22.31 18.80
C LEU A 208 11.01 -21.92 17.44
N GLU A 209 12.29 -22.28 17.20
CA GLU A 209 12.98 -22.06 15.91
C GLU A 209 12.31 -22.84 14.75
N ALA A 210 11.64 -23.96 15.03
CA ALA A 210 10.88 -24.74 14.05
C ALA A 210 9.48 -24.18 13.71
N GLN A 211 9.02 -23.11 14.36
CA GLN A 211 7.71 -22.52 14.05
C GLN A 211 7.67 -21.83 12.68
N PRO A 212 6.52 -21.82 11.97
CA PRO A 212 6.28 -20.90 10.87
C PRO A 212 6.50 -19.45 11.31
N MET A 213 7.14 -18.65 10.44
CA MET A 213 7.57 -17.27 10.74
C MET A 213 8.57 -17.17 11.91
N SER A 214 9.45 -18.16 12.14
CA SER A 214 10.56 -18.03 13.11
C SER A 214 11.72 -17.18 12.59
N SER A 215 12.01 -17.24 11.28
CA SER A 215 13.02 -16.38 10.61
C SER A 215 12.56 -14.92 10.52
N PRO A 216 13.43 -13.93 10.84
CA PRO A 216 13.13 -12.50 10.67
C PRO A 216 12.79 -12.12 9.22
N ALA A 217 11.86 -11.18 9.07
CA ALA A 217 11.42 -10.61 7.80
C ALA A 217 11.17 -9.10 7.94
N GLY A 218 10.98 -8.37 6.84
CA GLY A 218 10.73 -6.93 6.88
C GLY A 218 11.86 -6.12 7.56
N PHE A 219 11.51 -5.16 8.41
CA PHE A 219 12.45 -4.34 9.20
C PHE A 219 13.31 -5.14 10.15
N TYR A 220 12.79 -6.28 10.60
CA TYR A 220 13.53 -7.18 11.46
C TYR A 220 14.76 -7.80 10.76
N THR A 221 15.01 -7.56 9.46
CA THR A 221 16.28 -7.92 8.82
C THR A 221 17.36 -6.82 8.89
N TRP A 222 17.01 -5.57 9.22
CA TRP A 222 17.90 -4.40 9.13
C TRP A 222 19.15 -4.51 10.02
N ASN A 223 19.00 -4.89 11.29
CA ASN A 223 20.12 -5.05 12.22
C ASN A 223 19.93 -6.28 13.14
N GLU A 224 21.00 -6.71 13.83
CA GLU A 224 20.96 -7.92 14.67
C GLU A 224 20.12 -7.76 15.94
N GLU A 225 19.90 -6.54 16.41
CA GLU A 225 19.04 -6.26 17.57
C GLU A 225 17.57 -6.50 17.21
N LEU A 226 17.10 -5.94 16.10
CA LEU A 226 15.77 -6.20 15.55
C LEU A 226 15.56 -7.69 15.18
N LYS A 227 16.59 -8.39 14.68
CA LYS A 227 16.54 -9.86 14.51
C LYS A 227 16.35 -10.61 15.82
N SER A 228 16.81 -10.04 16.94
CA SER A 228 16.67 -10.62 18.28
C SER A 228 15.30 -10.28 18.88
N VAL A 229 14.83 -9.03 18.74
CA VAL A 229 13.43 -8.62 19.03
C VAL A 229 12.46 -9.59 18.35
N TRP A 230 12.60 -9.83 17.04
CA TRP A 230 11.75 -10.78 16.31
C TRP A 230 11.77 -12.18 16.92
N ARG A 231 12.95 -12.78 17.11
CA ARG A 231 13.07 -14.15 17.66
C ARG A 231 12.42 -14.26 19.04
N THR A 232 12.60 -13.26 19.89
CA THR A 232 12.00 -13.20 21.22
C THR A 232 10.48 -13.03 21.15
N PHE A 233 9.98 -12.07 20.37
CA PHE A 233 8.55 -11.78 20.27
C PHE A 233 7.79 -12.94 19.61
N ARG A 234 8.34 -13.54 18.55
CA ARG A 234 7.80 -14.77 17.92
C ARG A 234 7.79 -15.96 18.89
N ALA A 235 8.75 -16.05 19.81
CA ALA A 235 8.76 -17.08 20.85
C ALA A 235 7.72 -16.81 21.97
N LEU A 236 7.47 -15.55 22.33
CA LEU A 236 6.40 -15.16 23.26
C LEU A 236 5.00 -15.28 22.64
N GLN A 237 4.92 -15.17 21.31
CA GLN A 237 3.74 -15.46 20.48
C GLN A 237 3.51 -16.96 20.22
N TYR A 238 4.27 -17.86 20.86
CA TYR A 238 4.03 -19.30 20.77
C TYR A 238 2.63 -19.64 21.30
N LYS A 239 1.85 -20.39 20.52
CA LYS A 239 0.47 -20.78 20.86
C LYS A 239 0.47 -22.07 21.68
N PHE A 240 0.31 -21.92 22.99
CA PHE A 240 0.10 -23.03 23.92
C PHE A 240 -1.33 -23.55 23.76
N ALA A 241 -1.49 -24.62 22.99
CA ALA A 241 -2.79 -25.15 22.54
C ALA A 241 -2.89 -26.69 22.61
N SER A 242 -1.95 -27.35 23.30
CA SER A 242 -1.90 -28.80 23.47
C SER A 242 -1.88 -29.16 24.95
N GLU A 243 -2.38 -30.36 25.31
CA GLU A 243 -2.32 -30.87 26.68
C GLU A 243 -0.87 -31.03 27.20
N GLU A 244 0.10 -31.20 26.29
CA GLU A 244 1.54 -31.24 26.62
C GLU A 244 2.11 -29.84 26.95
N ASP A 245 1.49 -28.78 26.43
CA ASP A 245 1.97 -27.40 26.53
C ASP A 245 1.25 -26.56 27.59
N GLU A 246 0.03 -26.97 27.98
CA GLU A 246 -0.78 -26.28 28.99
C GLU A 246 -0.06 -26.08 30.36
N PRO A 247 0.73 -27.04 30.89
CA PRO A 247 1.42 -26.86 32.19
C PRO A 247 2.32 -25.62 32.25
N VAL A 248 2.92 -25.19 31.13
CA VAL A 248 3.75 -23.98 31.08
C VAL A 248 2.92 -22.73 31.34
N VAL A 249 1.80 -22.56 30.63
CA VAL A 249 0.98 -21.34 30.77
C VAL A 249 0.21 -21.31 32.08
N ARG A 250 -0.13 -22.47 32.66
CA ARG A 250 -0.67 -22.55 34.03
C ARG A 250 0.33 -22.03 35.07
N GLN A 251 1.58 -22.51 35.04
CA GLN A 251 2.64 -22.04 35.96
C GLN A 251 2.93 -20.54 35.82
N LEU A 252 2.88 -20.00 34.60
CA LEU A 252 3.04 -18.55 34.36
C LEU A 252 1.83 -17.76 34.88
N ALA A 253 0.61 -18.25 34.68
CA ALA A 253 -0.62 -17.62 35.16
C ALA A 253 -0.77 -17.68 36.69
N GLU A 254 -0.29 -18.75 37.35
CA GLU A 254 -0.17 -18.85 38.81
C GLU A 254 0.74 -17.75 39.39
N VAL A 255 1.86 -17.44 38.72
CA VAL A 255 2.75 -16.35 39.11
C VAL A 255 2.06 -14.99 38.99
N LEU A 256 1.30 -14.76 37.91
CA LEU A 256 0.51 -13.51 37.77
C LEU A 256 -0.64 -13.42 38.78
N ALA A 257 -1.28 -14.53 39.14
CA ALA A 257 -2.27 -14.57 40.21
C ALA A 257 -1.68 -14.27 41.61
N ALA A 258 -0.37 -14.40 41.78
CA ALA A 258 0.34 -14.16 43.04
C ALA A 258 1.03 -12.79 43.15
N ASP A 259 1.41 -12.14 42.03
CA ASP A 259 1.95 -10.77 41.99
C ASP A 259 1.06 -9.85 41.15
N GLU A 260 0.16 -9.13 41.82
CA GLU A 260 -0.73 -8.12 41.23
C GLU A 260 0.05 -7.03 40.46
N THR A 261 1.28 -6.71 40.88
CA THR A 261 2.12 -5.73 40.19
C THR A 261 2.58 -6.29 38.85
N LEU A 262 3.14 -7.51 38.84
CA LEU A 262 3.56 -8.17 37.60
C LEU A 262 2.38 -8.48 36.67
N ALA A 263 1.20 -8.79 37.21
CA ALA A 263 -0.02 -8.95 36.42
C ALA A 263 -0.48 -7.64 35.76
N ASN A 264 -0.35 -6.51 36.45
CA ASN A 264 -0.64 -5.19 35.90
C ASN A 264 0.40 -4.79 34.85
N ASP A 265 1.69 -5.04 35.08
CA ASP A 265 2.76 -4.75 34.14
C ASP A 265 2.65 -5.60 32.86
N TYR A 266 2.38 -6.89 33.02
CA TYR A 266 2.07 -7.80 31.92
C TYR A 266 0.85 -7.33 31.12
N ARG A 267 -0.22 -6.90 31.79
CA ARG A 267 -1.44 -6.43 31.13
C ARG A 267 -1.18 -5.15 30.32
N ALA A 268 -0.47 -4.17 30.89
CA ALA A 268 -0.09 -2.96 30.18
C ALA A 268 0.76 -3.25 28.93
N MET A 269 1.71 -4.17 29.04
CA MET A 269 2.50 -4.68 27.89
C MET A 269 1.60 -5.36 26.85
N PHE A 270 0.69 -6.25 27.25
CA PHE A 270 -0.18 -7.01 26.34
C PHE A 270 -1.19 -6.09 25.63
N ASP A 271 -1.80 -5.16 26.36
CA ASP A 271 -2.78 -4.21 25.85
C ASP A 271 -2.15 -3.19 24.90
N PHE A 272 -0.90 -2.76 25.14
CA PHE A 272 -0.16 -1.91 24.21
C PHE A 272 -0.12 -2.52 22.80
N TYR A 273 0.23 -3.81 22.67
CA TYR A 273 0.28 -4.48 21.36
C TYR A 273 -1.10 -4.78 20.76
N ASN A 274 -2.15 -4.96 21.58
CA ASN A 274 -3.53 -5.08 21.08
C ASN A 274 -3.97 -3.79 20.37
N HIS A 275 -3.76 -2.61 20.97
CA HIS A 275 -4.13 -1.32 20.38
C HIS A 275 -3.16 -0.89 19.25
N LEU A 276 -1.88 -1.25 19.35
CA LEU A 276 -0.87 -0.90 18.35
C LEU A 276 -1.08 -1.69 17.03
N SER A 277 -1.37 -2.99 17.12
CA SER A 277 -1.62 -3.86 15.96
C SER A 277 -3.11 -4.15 15.77
N ASN A 278 -3.64 -5.10 16.54
CA ASN A 278 -5.05 -5.50 16.63
C ASN A 278 -5.21 -6.50 17.80
N PRO A 279 -6.43 -6.71 18.34
CA PRO A 279 -6.71 -7.71 19.36
C PRO A 279 -6.21 -9.13 19.03
N SER A 280 -5.75 -9.85 20.06
CA SER A 280 -5.41 -11.26 19.93
C SER A 280 -6.62 -12.20 19.96
N ARG A 281 -6.59 -13.23 19.11
CA ARG A 281 -7.53 -14.37 19.19
C ARG A 281 -7.12 -15.44 20.20
N ALA A 282 -5.96 -15.31 20.85
CA ALA A 282 -5.55 -16.18 21.94
C ALA A 282 -6.00 -15.59 23.29
N LEU A 283 -6.05 -16.43 24.32
CA LEU A 283 -6.10 -15.98 25.71
C LEU A 283 -4.73 -15.42 26.12
N SER A 284 -4.73 -14.37 26.93
CA SER A 284 -3.54 -13.91 27.66
C SER A 284 -3.31 -14.74 28.93
N LEU A 285 -2.13 -14.63 29.54
CA LEU A 285 -1.83 -15.28 30.83
C LEU A 285 -2.72 -14.77 31.97
N VAL A 286 -3.19 -13.52 31.90
CA VAL A 286 -4.06 -12.91 32.93
C VAL A 286 -5.50 -13.42 32.84
N GLU A 287 -5.98 -13.77 31.66
CA GLU A 287 -7.36 -14.28 31.46
C GLU A 287 -7.55 -15.73 31.93
N ILE A 288 -6.46 -16.44 32.23
CA ILE A 288 -6.46 -17.77 32.84
C ILE A 288 -5.91 -17.78 34.28
N ALA A 289 -5.57 -16.61 34.83
CA ALA A 289 -4.96 -16.48 36.16
C ALA A 289 -5.98 -16.78 37.27
N GLY A 290 -5.86 -17.96 37.87
CA GLY A 290 -6.76 -18.43 38.92
C GLY A 290 -8.06 -19.08 38.43
N ASP A 291 -8.16 -19.44 37.13
CA ASP A 291 -9.30 -20.19 36.57
C ASP A 291 -8.84 -21.58 36.10
N ASP A 292 -9.06 -22.61 36.94
CA ASP A 292 -8.65 -24.00 36.71
C ASP A 292 -9.45 -24.71 35.59
N ARG A 293 -10.42 -24.06 34.95
CA ARG A 293 -11.22 -24.67 33.87
C ARG A 293 -10.39 -24.94 32.61
N PRO A 294 -10.72 -25.95 31.78
CA PRO A 294 -10.03 -26.21 30.52
C PRO A 294 -9.94 -24.96 29.63
N LEU A 295 -8.79 -24.76 28.96
CA LEU A 295 -8.56 -23.59 28.09
C LEU A 295 -9.63 -23.40 27.01
N SER A 296 -10.25 -24.50 26.56
CA SER A 296 -11.36 -24.50 25.60
C SER A 296 -12.69 -23.96 26.17
N GLU A 297 -12.92 -24.06 27.49
CA GLU A 297 -14.10 -23.48 28.14
C GLU A 297 -13.91 -21.97 28.35
N ILE A 298 -12.74 -21.55 28.84
CA ILE A 298 -12.38 -20.13 29.05
C ILE A 298 -12.37 -19.38 27.70
N ALA A 299 -11.85 -20.01 26.64
CA ALA A 299 -11.92 -19.47 25.28
C ALA A 299 -13.37 -19.45 24.73
N GLY A 300 -14.20 -20.42 25.10
CA GLY A 300 -15.61 -20.48 24.72
C GLY A 300 -16.43 -19.30 25.27
N ASP A 301 -16.25 -18.97 26.55
CA ASP A 301 -16.90 -17.82 27.20
C ASP A 301 -16.50 -16.47 26.58
N SER A 302 -15.27 -16.38 26.06
CA SER A 302 -14.67 -15.16 25.50
C SER A 302 -14.69 -15.08 23.96
N GLY A 303 -15.24 -16.09 23.27
CA GLY A 303 -15.27 -16.16 21.81
C GLY A 303 -13.91 -16.36 21.14
N ARG A 304 -12.86 -16.68 21.91
CA ARG A 304 -11.47 -16.79 21.45
C ARG A 304 -11.10 -18.21 21.04
N GLN A 305 -9.85 -18.39 20.58
CA GLN A 305 -9.26 -19.71 20.34
C GLN A 305 -8.84 -20.33 21.68
N GLY A 306 -9.02 -21.66 21.83
CA GLY A 306 -8.54 -22.45 22.96
C GLY A 306 -7.01 -22.60 22.96
N ALA A 307 -6.31 -21.47 23.03
CA ALA A 307 -4.87 -21.35 22.98
C ALA A 307 -4.44 -20.11 23.76
N VAL A 308 -3.32 -20.18 24.47
CA VAL A 308 -2.74 -19.07 25.25
C VAL A 308 -1.46 -18.58 24.57
N THR A 309 -1.15 -17.29 24.66
CA THR A 309 0.13 -16.69 24.22
C THR A 309 0.67 -15.71 25.26
N CYS A 310 1.99 -15.60 25.40
CA CYS A 310 2.59 -14.65 26.34
C CYS A 310 2.54 -13.21 25.81
N LEU A 311 2.77 -13.02 24.52
CA LEU A 311 2.61 -11.76 23.77
C LEU A 311 1.46 -11.94 22.76
N PRO A 312 0.60 -10.95 22.49
CA PRO A 312 -0.57 -11.15 21.64
C PRO A 312 -0.19 -11.58 20.22
N VAL A 313 -0.93 -12.55 19.70
CA VAL A 313 -0.97 -12.84 18.26
C VAL A 313 -2.20 -12.15 17.70
N SER A 314 -2.02 -10.91 17.27
CA SER A 314 -3.03 -10.06 16.63
C SER A 314 -3.65 -10.75 15.41
N THR A 315 -4.91 -10.44 15.12
CA THR A 315 -5.62 -10.96 13.95
C THR A 315 -6.04 -9.86 12.99
N SER A 316 -6.64 -10.27 11.88
CA SER A 316 -7.14 -9.34 10.86
C SER A 316 -8.32 -9.92 10.12
N ARG A 317 -9.21 -9.07 9.60
CA ARG A 317 -10.47 -9.49 8.96
C ARG A 317 -10.26 -10.37 7.72
N GLU A 318 -9.13 -10.25 7.02
CA GLU A 318 -8.72 -11.17 5.95
C GLU A 318 -8.28 -12.53 6.51
N THR A 319 -7.50 -12.54 7.60
CA THR A 319 -7.05 -13.77 8.28
C THR A 319 -8.22 -14.54 8.90
N GLU A 320 -9.17 -13.82 9.50
CA GLU A 320 -10.49 -14.31 9.93
C GLU A 320 -11.22 -15.01 8.78
N LEU A 321 -11.43 -14.28 7.67
CA LEU A 321 -12.15 -14.76 6.49
C LEU A 321 -11.51 -16.03 5.91
N PHE A 322 -10.19 -16.02 5.68
CA PHE A 322 -9.51 -17.17 5.08
C PHE A 322 -9.53 -18.39 6.00
N SER A 323 -9.48 -18.20 7.33
CA SER A 323 -9.64 -19.28 8.31
C SER A 323 -11.05 -19.87 8.30
N GLN A 324 -12.09 -19.04 8.11
CA GLN A 324 -13.48 -19.51 8.01
C GLN A 324 -13.79 -20.20 6.67
N LEU A 325 -13.25 -19.71 5.55
CA LEU A 325 -13.54 -20.23 4.21
C LEU A 325 -12.72 -21.48 3.86
N PHE A 326 -11.50 -21.60 4.37
CA PHE A 326 -10.56 -22.66 4.00
C PHE A 326 -10.01 -23.45 5.20
N PRO A 327 -10.84 -23.90 6.17
CA PRO A 327 -10.39 -24.58 7.38
C PRO A 327 -9.78 -25.97 7.12
N LEU A 328 -9.95 -26.51 5.90
CA LEU A 328 -9.34 -27.76 5.42
C LEU A 328 -8.30 -27.51 4.30
N GLY A 329 -7.86 -26.25 4.15
CA GLY A 329 -6.87 -25.80 3.18
C GLY A 329 -7.42 -25.30 1.85
N LEU A 330 -6.56 -24.70 1.03
CA LEU A 330 -6.95 -24.04 -0.22
C LEU A 330 -7.35 -25.03 -1.34
N PRO A 331 -8.51 -24.79 -2.00
CA PRO A 331 -8.84 -25.39 -3.29
C PRO A 331 -7.83 -25.03 -4.38
N ALA A 332 -7.68 -25.90 -5.38
CA ALA A 332 -6.87 -25.61 -6.56
C ALA A 332 -7.47 -24.43 -7.36
N GLY A 333 -6.63 -23.43 -7.66
CA GLY A 333 -7.06 -22.22 -8.39
C GLY A 333 -7.85 -21.20 -7.55
N ALA A 334 -7.83 -21.29 -6.21
CA ALA A 334 -8.38 -20.26 -5.34
C ALA A 334 -7.50 -19.00 -5.37
N ASP A 335 -8.09 -17.85 -5.71
CA ASP A 335 -7.51 -16.50 -5.61
C ASP A 335 -8.04 -15.84 -4.32
N LEU A 336 -7.16 -15.72 -3.33
CA LEU A 336 -7.55 -15.21 -2.00
C LEU A 336 -7.85 -13.71 -2.02
N MET A 337 -7.17 -12.96 -2.87
CA MET A 337 -7.37 -11.53 -3.02
C MET A 337 -8.72 -11.21 -3.66
N THR A 338 -9.12 -11.96 -4.69
CA THR A 338 -10.42 -11.81 -5.35
C THR A 338 -11.58 -12.19 -4.40
N GLU A 339 -11.44 -13.25 -3.59
CA GLU A 339 -12.50 -13.59 -2.62
C GLU A 339 -12.62 -12.54 -1.50
N LEU A 340 -11.50 -11.99 -1.01
CA LEU A 340 -11.51 -10.86 -0.06
C LEU A 340 -12.23 -9.63 -0.63
N ILE A 341 -11.81 -9.16 -1.81
CA ILE A 341 -12.43 -8.02 -2.50
C ILE A 341 -13.93 -8.24 -2.70
N LYS A 342 -14.33 -9.46 -3.07
CA LYS A 342 -15.73 -9.84 -3.23
C LYS A 342 -16.53 -9.72 -1.93
N ARG A 343 -15.98 -10.11 -0.78
CA ARG A 343 -16.67 -9.98 0.53
C ARG A 343 -16.77 -8.55 1.04
N ILE A 344 -15.75 -7.73 0.80
CA ILE A 344 -15.83 -6.29 1.08
C ILE A 344 -16.93 -5.65 0.22
N ARG A 345 -16.96 -5.97 -1.08
CA ARG A 345 -17.96 -5.42 -2.01
C ARG A 345 -19.39 -5.97 -1.84
N SER A 346 -19.60 -7.06 -1.09
CA SER A 346 -20.94 -7.54 -0.73
C SER A 346 -21.41 -7.07 0.65
N GLY A 347 -20.52 -6.51 1.49
CA GLY A 347 -20.78 -6.24 2.90
C GLY A 347 -20.73 -7.49 3.79
N ASP A 348 -20.25 -8.63 3.29
CA ASP A 348 -19.96 -9.82 4.11
C ASP A 348 -18.72 -9.61 5.01
N VAL A 349 -17.86 -8.65 4.65
CA VAL A 349 -16.74 -8.15 5.48
C VAL A 349 -16.80 -6.63 5.44
N ASP A 350 -17.27 -6.03 6.55
CA ASP A 350 -17.05 -4.62 6.85
C ASP A 350 -15.55 -4.39 7.16
N LEU A 351 -15.02 -3.19 6.90
CA LEU A 351 -13.67 -2.78 7.33
C LEU A 351 -13.68 -1.62 8.34
N SER A 352 -14.85 -1.06 8.68
CA SER A 352 -15.01 0.00 9.69
C SER A 352 -14.48 -0.44 11.05
N PRO A 353 -13.56 0.31 11.70
CA PRO A 353 -12.97 -0.07 12.98
C PRO A 353 -13.98 0.04 14.14
N HIS A 354 -13.86 -0.85 15.11
CA HIS A 354 -14.55 -0.81 16.40
C HIS A 354 -13.65 -0.21 17.50
N ASP A 355 -14.26 0.16 18.63
CA ASP A 355 -13.58 0.77 19.79
C ASP A 355 -12.45 -0.08 20.40
N ASP A 356 -12.41 -1.39 20.13
CA ASP A 356 -11.39 -2.33 20.62
C ASP A 356 -10.32 -2.72 19.57
N GLU A 357 -10.46 -2.29 18.32
CA GLU A 357 -9.49 -2.62 17.26
C GLU A 357 -8.28 -1.69 17.25
N GLY A 358 -7.16 -2.22 16.73
CA GLY A 358 -5.88 -1.52 16.73
C GLY A 358 -5.63 -0.70 15.48
N TRP A 359 -4.49 0.00 15.47
CA TRP A 359 -4.11 0.89 14.37
C TRP A 359 -4.10 0.21 12.99
N TYR A 360 -3.87 -1.12 12.89
CA TYR A 360 -3.98 -1.83 11.61
C TYR A 360 -5.36 -1.67 10.98
N GLN A 361 -6.44 -1.79 11.77
CA GLN A 361 -7.79 -1.73 11.23
C GLN A 361 -8.12 -0.34 10.66
N HIS A 362 -7.66 0.74 11.32
CA HIS A 362 -7.76 2.10 10.78
C HIS A 362 -7.02 2.26 9.44
N GLN A 363 -5.87 1.61 9.27
CA GLN A 363 -5.11 1.63 8.02
C GLN A 363 -5.80 0.83 6.89
N VAL A 364 -6.31 -0.37 7.18
CA VAL A 364 -7.06 -1.18 6.21
C VAL A 364 -8.38 -0.48 5.84
N TYR A 365 -9.03 0.18 6.79
CA TYR A 365 -10.23 1.00 6.54
C TYR A 365 -9.94 2.20 5.63
N ALA A 366 -8.76 2.82 5.69
CA ALA A 366 -8.40 3.87 4.73
C ALA A 366 -8.39 3.33 3.28
N LEU A 367 -7.87 2.12 3.07
CA LEU A 367 -7.78 1.48 1.76
C LEU A 367 -9.13 1.05 1.16
N GLU A 368 -10.15 0.79 1.99
CA GLU A 368 -11.51 0.43 1.54
C GLU A 368 -12.07 1.43 0.50
N THR A 369 -11.74 2.72 0.63
CA THR A 369 -12.16 3.80 -0.28
C THR A 369 -11.70 3.60 -1.72
N LEU A 370 -10.68 2.78 -1.95
CA LEU A 370 -10.17 2.39 -3.27
C LEU A 370 -10.98 1.23 -3.91
N LEU A 371 -11.81 0.54 -3.13
CA LEU A 371 -12.74 -0.50 -3.59
C LEU A 371 -14.20 -0.01 -3.67
N LEU A 372 -14.63 0.80 -2.70
CA LEU A 372 -16.03 1.20 -2.51
C LEU A 372 -16.31 2.65 -2.98
N THR A 373 -15.75 3.02 -4.13
CA THR A 373 -15.69 4.40 -4.66
C THR A 373 -16.99 5.19 -4.66
N ASP A 374 -18.13 4.50 -4.74
CA ASP A 374 -19.45 5.12 -4.86
C ASP A 374 -19.93 5.71 -3.52
N GLY A 375 -19.39 5.24 -2.39
CA GLY A 375 -19.65 5.72 -1.04
C GLY A 375 -18.66 6.78 -0.52
N ASN A 376 -17.63 7.14 -1.29
CA ASN A 376 -16.65 8.16 -0.92
C ASN A 376 -17.23 9.58 -0.99
N GLN A 377 -16.68 10.54 -0.25
CA GLN A 377 -17.08 11.97 -0.34
C GLN A 377 -16.93 12.52 -1.78
N GLU A 378 -15.80 12.21 -2.42
CA GLU A 378 -15.52 12.62 -3.80
C GLU A 378 -16.44 11.99 -4.86
N SER A 379 -17.25 10.98 -4.51
CA SER A 379 -18.09 10.27 -5.50
C SER A 379 -19.07 11.22 -6.19
N SER A 380 -19.61 12.22 -5.47
CA SER A 380 -20.49 13.25 -6.01
C SER A 380 -19.87 14.16 -7.09
N LYS A 381 -18.52 14.21 -7.13
CA LYS A 381 -17.72 15.10 -7.98
C LYS A 381 -17.07 14.38 -9.17
N LEU A 382 -16.95 13.06 -9.09
CA LEU A 382 -16.17 12.25 -10.04
C LEU A 382 -17.04 11.23 -10.79
N VAL A 383 -16.73 11.04 -12.07
CA VAL A 383 -17.24 9.96 -12.92
C VAL A 383 -16.07 9.07 -13.29
N LEU A 384 -15.92 7.97 -12.56
CA LEU A 384 -14.81 7.03 -12.68
C LEU A 384 -15.10 5.97 -13.75
N THR A 385 -14.10 5.63 -14.56
CA THR A 385 -14.26 4.59 -15.58
C THR A 385 -14.01 3.20 -15.03
N ALA A 386 -14.50 2.16 -15.71
CA ALA A 386 -14.17 0.78 -15.38
C ALA A 386 -12.65 0.49 -15.49
N ALA A 387 -11.90 1.31 -16.23
CA ALA A 387 -10.43 1.25 -16.30
C ALA A 387 -9.79 1.87 -15.05
N TYR A 388 -10.23 3.07 -14.62
CA TYR A 388 -9.74 3.71 -13.40
C TYR A 388 -10.16 2.93 -12.14
N LYS A 389 -11.43 2.48 -12.03
CA LYS A 389 -11.87 1.60 -10.93
C LYS A 389 -11.06 0.29 -10.87
N ARG A 390 -10.61 -0.25 -12.01
CA ARG A 390 -9.70 -1.42 -12.04
C ARG A 390 -8.28 -1.07 -11.56
N ARG A 391 -7.79 0.13 -11.86
CA ARG A 391 -6.51 0.65 -11.34
C ARG A 391 -6.59 0.90 -9.82
N LEU A 392 -7.70 1.41 -9.30
CA LEU A 392 -7.91 1.58 -7.86
C LEU A 392 -7.99 0.21 -7.15
N LEU A 393 -8.59 -0.79 -7.80
CA LEU A 393 -8.60 -2.17 -7.32
C LEU A 393 -7.18 -2.79 -7.29
N GLU A 394 -6.37 -2.67 -8.33
CA GLU A 394 -4.97 -3.14 -8.27
C GLU A 394 -4.14 -2.32 -7.27
N ALA A 395 -4.44 -1.03 -7.08
CA ALA A 395 -3.85 -0.22 -6.02
C ALA A 395 -4.21 -0.78 -4.64
N PHE A 396 -5.49 -1.06 -4.35
CA PHE A 396 -5.90 -1.75 -3.11
C PHE A 396 -5.12 -3.05 -2.90
N LYS A 397 -4.96 -3.90 -3.93
CA LYS A 397 -4.21 -5.15 -3.80
C LYS A 397 -2.77 -4.93 -3.36
N ALA A 398 -2.08 -3.99 -4.03
CA ALA A 398 -0.71 -3.64 -3.69
C ALA A 398 -0.63 -2.97 -2.31
N LEU A 399 -1.57 -2.09 -1.98
CA LEU A 399 -1.58 -1.33 -0.73
C LEU A 399 -2.01 -2.18 0.47
N VAL A 400 -2.89 -3.17 0.36
CA VAL A 400 -3.18 -4.09 1.47
C VAL A 400 -2.05 -5.11 1.65
N THR A 401 -1.39 -5.52 0.56
CA THR A 401 -0.15 -6.31 0.61
C THR A 401 0.95 -5.52 1.32
N LYS A 402 1.12 -4.25 0.94
CA LYS A 402 1.99 -3.31 1.63
C LYS A 402 1.57 -3.13 3.07
N ARG A 403 0.30 -2.83 3.39
CA ARG A 403 -0.17 -2.59 4.77
C ARG A 403 -0.07 -3.81 5.69
N ARG A 404 -0.18 -5.03 5.16
CA ARG A 404 0.15 -6.28 5.87
C ARG A 404 1.66 -6.47 6.10
N GLU A 405 2.50 -5.93 5.21
CA GLU A 405 3.95 -5.72 5.40
C GLU A 405 4.27 -4.37 6.09
N THR A 406 3.24 -3.55 6.35
CA THR A 406 3.25 -2.32 7.16
C THR A 406 2.71 -2.65 8.53
N HIS A 407 2.83 -3.90 8.95
CA HIS A 407 3.22 -4.21 10.30
C HIS A 407 4.66 -4.81 10.24
N MET A 408 5.53 -4.29 9.30
CA MET A 408 6.89 -4.77 8.96
C MET A 408 7.99 -3.95 8.10
N ARG A 409 8.12 -2.63 7.79
CA ARG A 409 7.20 -1.49 7.75
C ARG A 409 7.32 -0.26 6.74
N SER A 410 8.21 0.67 6.20
CA SER A 410 9.70 0.92 5.81
C SER A 410 10.23 2.29 5.12
N LEU A 411 10.51 3.49 5.73
CA LEU A 411 11.15 4.82 5.25
C LEU A 411 10.51 6.31 5.45
N ASP A 412 10.23 7.47 4.74
CA ASP A 412 10.09 8.20 3.38
C ASP A 412 10.41 9.81 3.44
N VAL A 413 10.55 10.90 2.55
CA VAL A 413 10.82 11.42 1.11
C VAL A 413 10.67 13.01 0.88
N ALA A 414 10.94 13.83 -0.21
CA ALA A 414 11.69 13.88 -1.55
C ALA A 414 11.79 15.32 -2.29
N THR A 415 11.99 15.45 -3.65
CA THR A 415 12.02 16.67 -4.61
C THR A 415 12.30 16.24 -6.12
N ALA A 416 11.99 16.73 -7.36
CA ALA A 416 11.27 17.75 -8.21
C ALA A 416 10.99 17.10 -9.64
N GLU A 417 10.46 17.58 -10.80
CA GLU A 417 10.10 18.86 -11.51
C GLU A 417 8.81 18.64 -12.43
N SER A 418 8.35 19.43 -13.46
CA SER A 418 8.65 20.79 -14.03
C SER A 418 7.42 21.52 -14.69
N ALA A 419 7.34 21.73 -16.03
CA ALA A 419 6.66 22.90 -16.67
C ALA A 419 6.42 22.78 -18.22
N ALA A 420 5.56 23.53 -18.96
CA ALA A 420 4.42 24.46 -18.72
C ALA A 420 3.78 24.97 -20.07
N LEU A 421 2.98 26.07 -20.06
CA LEU A 421 2.15 26.75 -21.11
C LEU A 421 0.67 26.27 -21.20
N MET A 422 -0.34 27.01 -21.71
CA MET A 422 -0.41 28.31 -22.45
C MET A 422 -1.67 29.17 -22.07
N GLU A 423 -2.17 30.10 -22.91
CA GLU A 423 -3.20 31.11 -22.53
C GLU A 423 -4.66 30.74 -22.89
N GLY A 424 -5.51 30.60 -21.86
CA GLY A 424 -6.98 30.70 -21.95
C GLY A 424 -7.79 29.43 -21.65
N GLU A 425 -7.17 28.25 -21.66
CA GLU A 425 -7.88 26.96 -21.53
C GLU A 425 -8.10 26.55 -20.06
N VAL A 426 -9.36 26.38 -19.67
CA VAL A 426 -9.79 25.90 -18.36
C VAL A 426 -9.73 24.36 -18.33
N HIS A 427 -8.58 23.85 -17.92
CA HIS A 427 -8.30 22.43 -17.72
C HIS A 427 -8.54 22.03 -16.24
N PRO A 428 -8.74 20.75 -15.91
CA PRO A 428 -8.64 20.27 -14.53
C PRO A 428 -7.19 20.42 -14.02
N ARG A 429 -6.99 20.94 -12.81
CA ARG A 429 -5.71 20.79 -12.11
C ARG A 429 -5.89 19.67 -11.10
N LEU A 430 -5.11 18.61 -11.23
CA LEU A 430 -4.83 17.67 -10.17
C LEU A 430 -3.38 17.89 -9.74
N ARG A 431 -3.13 18.17 -8.45
CA ARG A 431 -1.78 18.21 -7.86
C ARG A 431 -1.34 16.84 -7.31
N LEU A 432 -2.31 15.95 -7.09
CA LEU A 432 -2.17 14.56 -6.68
C LEU A 432 -3.37 13.75 -7.19
N GLU A 433 -3.33 12.43 -7.08
CA GLU A 433 -4.45 11.57 -7.44
C GLU A 433 -5.70 11.84 -6.58
N PRO A 434 -6.92 11.97 -7.15
CA PRO A 434 -8.06 12.56 -6.45
C PRO A 434 -8.82 11.60 -5.51
N THR A 435 -8.11 10.89 -4.64
CA THR A 435 -8.68 9.97 -3.63
C THR A 435 -8.83 10.67 -2.27
N ALA A 436 -9.71 11.68 -2.19
CA ALA A 436 -9.85 12.53 -1.00
C ALA A 436 -10.16 11.71 0.27
N SER A 437 -11.11 10.78 0.18
CA SER A 437 -11.53 9.93 1.32
C SER A 437 -10.41 9.02 1.85
N PHE A 438 -9.46 8.61 1.00
CA PHE A 438 -8.26 7.86 1.43
C PHE A 438 -7.38 8.74 2.32
N TYR A 439 -6.99 9.93 1.84
CA TYR A 439 -6.09 10.82 2.58
C TYR A 439 -6.66 11.24 3.94
N LEU A 440 -7.97 11.51 4.02
CA LEU A 440 -8.64 11.85 5.28
C LEU A 440 -8.68 10.67 6.26
N ARG A 441 -9.00 9.45 5.80
CA ARG A 441 -8.96 8.26 6.66
C ARG A 441 -7.53 7.94 7.13
N THR A 442 -6.51 8.17 6.30
CA THR A 442 -5.10 8.01 6.70
C THR A 442 -4.65 9.08 7.71
N ALA A 443 -5.07 10.33 7.56
CA ALA A 443 -4.80 11.39 8.55
C ALA A 443 -5.37 11.03 9.93
N ARG A 444 -6.64 10.56 9.97
CA ARG A 444 -7.31 10.05 11.18
C ARG A 444 -6.58 8.85 11.78
N ALA A 445 -6.04 7.95 10.96
CA ALA A 445 -5.22 6.84 11.44
C ALA A 445 -3.90 7.33 12.08
N TYR A 446 -3.31 8.43 11.62
CA TYR A 446 -2.13 9.02 12.26
C TYR A 446 -2.46 9.78 13.56
N ASP A 447 -3.63 10.42 13.66
CA ASP A 447 -4.09 11.06 14.90
C ASP A 447 -4.42 10.03 16.01
N PHE A 448 -5.04 8.90 15.64
CA PHE A 448 -5.28 7.76 16.53
C PHE A 448 -3.99 7.23 17.17
N ILE A 449 -2.97 6.91 16.35
CA ILE A 449 -1.72 6.36 16.87
C ILE A 449 -0.94 7.41 17.68
N GLN A 450 -0.99 8.69 17.31
CA GLN A 450 -0.38 9.76 18.12
C GLN A 450 -1.03 9.84 19.51
N THR A 451 -2.36 9.79 19.56
CA THR A 451 -3.12 9.78 20.83
C THR A 451 -2.78 8.57 21.68
N LEU A 452 -2.75 7.36 21.09
CA LEU A 452 -2.36 6.12 21.77
C LEU A 452 -0.95 6.21 22.36
N LEU A 453 0.02 6.69 21.59
CA LEU A 453 1.43 6.76 22.02
C LEU A 453 1.66 7.86 23.06
N VAL A 454 1.00 9.02 22.96
CA VAL A 454 1.04 10.07 23.98
C VAL A 454 0.43 9.57 25.30
N ALA A 455 -0.62 8.74 25.24
CA ALA A 455 -1.26 8.16 26.42
C ALA A 455 -0.47 7.00 27.07
N THR A 456 0.30 6.23 26.29
CA THR A 456 1.01 5.02 26.78
C THR A 456 2.49 5.26 27.06
N ILE A 457 3.21 5.92 26.16
CA ILE A 457 4.67 6.13 26.26
C ILE A 457 4.99 7.51 26.85
N GLY A 458 4.15 8.51 26.54
CA GLY A 458 4.26 9.88 27.04
C GLY A 458 5.02 10.80 26.09
N ASN A 459 4.54 12.06 26.00
CA ASN A 459 5.05 13.05 25.04
C ASN A 459 6.54 13.38 25.20
N GLU A 460 7.06 13.38 26.44
CA GLU A 460 8.50 13.57 26.71
C GLU A 460 9.33 12.49 26.02
N LYS A 461 8.98 11.21 26.22
CA LYS A 461 9.69 10.08 25.61
C LYS A 461 9.51 10.04 24.08
N LEU A 462 8.37 10.44 23.54
CA LEU A 462 8.17 10.56 22.08
C LEU A 462 9.03 11.65 21.42
N SER A 463 9.54 12.62 22.19
CA SER A 463 10.53 13.61 21.72
C SER A 463 11.98 13.15 21.87
N GLU A 464 12.24 12.04 22.59
CA GLU A 464 13.56 11.42 22.72
C GLU A 464 13.75 10.23 21.75
N LEU A 465 12.67 9.55 21.39
CA LEU A 465 12.71 8.44 20.43
C LEU A 465 12.77 8.97 18.99
N HIS A 466 13.62 8.36 18.18
CA HIS A 466 13.76 8.63 16.75
C HIS A 466 13.32 7.43 15.93
N GLY A 467 12.78 7.66 14.72
CA GLY A 467 12.44 6.56 13.82
C GLY A 467 13.68 5.78 13.38
N VAL A 468 13.60 4.47 13.22
CA VAL A 468 14.72 3.64 12.71
C VAL A 468 14.63 3.43 11.19
N THR A 469 15.78 3.30 10.54
CA THR A 469 15.94 2.96 9.11
C THR A 469 16.89 1.77 8.93
N ALA A 470 17.05 1.30 7.69
CA ALA A 470 18.11 0.34 7.33
C ALA A 470 19.53 0.89 7.58
N ASP A 471 19.71 2.21 7.52
CA ASP A 471 21.00 2.90 7.54
C ASP A 471 21.30 3.62 8.88
N GLY A 472 20.34 3.69 9.81
CA GLY A 472 20.46 4.37 11.11
C GLY A 472 19.15 5.02 11.59
N GLU A 473 19.23 5.93 12.56
CA GLU A 473 18.08 6.68 13.09
C GLU A 473 17.71 7.87 12.18
N ARG A 474 16.42 8.23 12.14
CA ARG A 474 15.84 9.35 11.38
C ARG A 474 16.06 10.67 12.13
N THR A 475 16.20 11.76 11.40
CA THR A 475 16.63 13.06 11.95
C THR A 475 15.59 13.73 12.88
N LEU A 476 14.30 13.53 12.61
CA LEU A 476 13.20 14.02 13.45
C LEU A 476 12.92 13.03 14.59
N SER A 477 12.41 13.54 15.72
CA SER A 477 11.83 12.65 16.73
C SER A 477 10.52 12.03 16.23
N LEU A 478 10.11 10.90 16.82
CA LEU A 478 8.85 10.22 16.46
C LEU A 478 7.64 11.15 16.61
N GLY A 479 7.61 11.99 17.66
CA GLY A 479 6.53 12.95 17.88
C GLY A 479 6.44 14.01 16.78
N GLU A 480 7.57 14.57 16.35
CA GLU A 480 7.65 15.59 15.29
C GLU A 480 7.32 15.00 13.91
N GLU A 481 7.84 13.81 13.60
CA GLU A 481 7.60 13.16 12.30
C GLU A 481 6.14 12.70 12.15
N LEU A 482 5.55 12.15 13.22
CA LEU A 482 4.14 11.75 13.26
C LEU A 482 3.19 12.94 13.09
N GLU A 483 3.44 14.06 13.78
CA GLU A 483 2.67 15.30 13.60
C GLU A 483 2.84 15.83 12.16
N THR A 484 4.08 15.87 11.65
CA THR A 484 4.38 16.32 10.28
C THR A 484 3.59 15.54 9.24
N LEU A 485 3.49 14.21 9.39
CA LEU A 485 2.77 13.36 8.45
C LEU A 485 1.26 13.43 8.62
N LYS A 486 0.74 13.46 9.85
CA LYS A 486 -0.68 13.71 10.12
C LYS A 486 -1.14 15.01 9.45
N LEU A 487 -0.40 16.09 9.69
CA LEU A 487 -0.65 17.42 9.14
C LEU A 487 -0.58 17.41 7.60
N ARG A 488 0.43 16.73 7.02
CA ARG A 488 0.58 16.56 5.57
C ARG A 488 -0.56 15.75 4.93
N TYR A 489 -1.07 14.71 5.58
CA TYR A 489 -2.21 13.92 5.07
C TYR A 489 -3.54 14.69 5.14
N TYR A 490 -3.78 15.48 6.21
CA TYR A 490 -4.87 16.45 6.20
C TYR A 490 -4.71 17.49 5.08
N GLY A 491 -3.47 17.92 4.82
CA GLY A 491 -3.12 18.75 3.67
C GLY A 491 -3.46 18.09 2.33
N PHE A 492 -3.09 16.83 2.10
CA PHE A 492 -3.44 16.08 0.87
C PHE A 492 -4.95 15.99 0.66
N TYR A 493 -5.73 15.81 1.73
CA TYR A 493 -7.19 15.91 1.68
C TYR A 493 -7.67 17.29 1.24
N LEU A 494 -7.17 18.36 1.85
CA LEU A 494 -7.52 19.76 1.52
C LEU A 494 -7.15 20.14 0.08
N VAL A 495 -5.92 19.81 -0.35
CA VAL A 495 -5.43 19.99 -1.73
C VAL A 495 -6.34 19.26 -2.73
N THR A 496 -6.76 18.04 -2.41
CA THR A 496 -7.67 17.26 -3.26
C THR A 496 -9.08 17.87 -3.29
N CYS A 497 -9.61 18.30 -2.14
CA CYS A 497 -10.91 18.97 -2.06
C CYS A 497 -10.94 20.22 -2.95
N GLU A 498 -9.91 21.05 -2.87
CA GLU A 498 -9.77 22.23 -3.72
C GLU A 498 -9.68 21.86 -5.21
N ASP A 499 -8.88 20.85 -5.58
CA ASP A 499 -8.67 20.44 -6.99
C ASP A 499 -9.91 19.82 -7.66
N ILE A 500 -10.81 19.20 -6.89
CA ILE A 500 -12.07 18.64 -7.43
C ILE A 500 -13.28 19.57 -7.23
N GLY A 501 -13.17 20.62 -6.43
CA GLY A 501 -14.29 21.51 -6.09
C GLY A 501 -15.24 20.93 -5.04
N MET A 502 -14.70 20.30 -4.00
CA MET A 502 -15.41 19.80 -2.84
C MET A 502 -15.14 20.69 -1.62
N ARG A 503 -16.12 20.85 -0.74
CA ARG A 503 -15.93 21.51 0.56
C ARG A 503 -15.40 20.48 1.56
N PRO A 504 -14.32 20.76 2.32
CA PRO A 504 -13.81 19.83 3.34
C PRO A 504 -14.83 19.53 4.44
N GLU A 505 -14.85 18.28 4.90
CA GLU A 505 -15.79 17.76 5.90
C GLU A 505 -15.03 17.00 7.01
N PHE A 506 -14.86 17.68 8.16
CA PHE A 506 -14.22 17.15 9.36
C PHE A 506 -15.26 16.71 10.41
N ALA A 507 -14.84 15.89 11.37
CA ALA A 507 -15.65 15.55 12.54
C ALA A 507 -15.81 16.77 13.48
N ALA A 508 -16.78 16.74 14.39
CA ALA A 508 -17.09 17.89 15.26
C ALA A 508 -16.02 18.17 16.33
N ASP A 509 -15.14 17.21 16.56
CA ASP A 509 -14.03 17.15 17.50
C ASP A 509 -12.64 17.23 16.83
N GLU A 510 -12.58 17.22 15.48
CA GLU A 510 -11.35 17.34 14.71
C GLU A 510 -10.83 18.79 14.67
N MET A 511 -9.99 19.14 15.66
CA MET A 511 -9.36 20.46 15.77
C MET A 511 -8.09 20.55 14.91
N ILE A 512 -8.25 20.83 13.62
CA ILE A 512 -7.16 20.89 12.62
C ILE A 512 -6.86 22.34 12.21
N ASP A 513 -5.57 22.72 12.17
CA ASP A 513 -5.12 23.94 11.49
C ASP A 513 -5.07 23.66 9.97
N THR A 514 -6.10 24.11 9.25
CA THR A 514 -6.24 23.87 7.81
C THR A 514 -5.19 24.59 6.96
N ASP A 515 -4.69 25.73 7.43
CA ASP A 515 -3.74 26.55 6.67
C ASP A 515 -2.34 25.94 6.80
N ALA A 516 -1.96 25.50 8.00
CA ALA A 516 -0.74 24.73 8.24
C ALA A 516 -0.77 23.36 7.53
N ALA A 517 -1.92 22.67 7.54
CA ALA A 517 -2.11 21.41 6.81
C ALA A 517 -1.92 21.59 5.30
N MET A 518 -2.62 22.57 4.71
CA MET A 518 -2.48 22.90 3.28
C MET A 518 -1.04 23.27 2.93
N ALA A 519 -0.36 24.08 3.75
CA ALA A 519 1.03 24.46 3.54
C ALA A 519 1.99 23.25 3.58
N ALA A 520 1.87 22.38 4.58
CA ALA A 520 2.72 21.20 4.73
C ALA A 520 2.56 20.19 3.59
N ALA A 521 1.36 20.09 2.99
CA ALA A 521 1.17 19.32 1.76
C ALA A 521 1.76 20.03 0.55
N LEU A 522 1.52 21.34 0.34
CA LEU A 522 2.02 22.06 -0.83
C LEU A 522 3.56 22.13 -0.88
N GLU A 523 4.23 22.31 0.27
CA GLU A 523 5.69 22.23 0.38
C GLU A 523 6.22 20.85 -0.04
N TRP A 524 5.54 19.77 0.38
CA TRP A 524 5.89 18.42 -0.04
C TRP A 524 5.51 18.10 -1.50
N LEU A 525 4.49 18.74 -2.07
CA LEU A 525 4.12 18.56 -3.48
C LEU A 525 5.09 19.26 -4.44
N ASP A 526 5.75 20.34 -4.00
CA ASP A 526 6.97 20.88 -4.63
C ASP A 526 8.23 20.01 -4.33
N GLY A 527 8.07 18.98 -3.50
CA GLY A 527 9.12 18.18 -2.86
C GLY A 527 8.92 16.65 -2.92
N PHE A 528 8.66 16.05 -4.10
CA PHE A 528 8.24 14.62 -4.16
C PHE A 528 9.07 13.58 -4.98
N ALA A 529 10.21 13.86 -5.63
CA ALA A 529 10.82 12.90 -6.60
C ALA A 529 12.14 12.09 -6.33
N VAL A 530 13.19 12.59 -5.67
CA VAL A 530 14.50 11.88 -5.61
C VAL A 530 15.01 11.56 -4.21
N ASP A 531 14.91 12.51 -3.28
CA ASP A 531 15.52 12.41 -1.95
C ASP A 531 14.63 11.72 -0.89
N PRO A 532 15.21 11.41 0.26
CA PRO A 532 16.03 10.21 0.38
C PRO A 532 15.28 8.93 -0.06
N ASP A 533 14.03 8.76 0.36
CA ASP A 533 13.54 7.41 0.67
C ASP A 533 12.60 6.80 -0.40
N LEU A 534 12.14 7.57 -1.41
CA LEU A 534 11.44 7.04 -2.61
C LEU A 534 12.44 6.22 -3.44
N ALA A 535 13.75 6.38 -3.17
CA ALA A 535 14.83 5.58 -3.73
C ALA A 535 14.85 4.15 -3.18
N VAL A 536 14.20 3.90 -2.03
CA VAL A 536 14.17 2.60 -1.34
C VAL A 536 13.44 1.56 -2.20
N ASP A 537 14.03 0.39 -2.30
CA ASP A 537 13.51 -0.72 -3.09
C ASP A 537 12.22 -1.27 -2.44
N THR A 538 11.07 -0.80 -2.91
CA THR A 538 9.74 -1.14 -2.40
C THR A 538 9.30 -2.58 -2.71
N ARG A 539 10.14 -3.38 -3.40
CA ARG A 539 9.80 -4.76 -3.75
C ARG A 539 9.83 -5.66 -2.52
N VAL A 540 8.67 -6.19 -2.16
CA VAL A 540 8.50 -7.07 -1.01
C VAL A 540 7.33 -8.04 -1.19
N CYS A 541 7.36 -9.17 -0.49
CA CYS A 541 6.27 -10.13 -0.43
C CYS A 541 5.95 -10.56 1.00
N VAL A 542 4.71 -11.01 1.22
CA VAL A 542 4.23 -11.59 2.48
C VAL A 542 3.59 -12.96 2.22
N PRO A 543 3.85 -13.98 3.07
CA PRO A 543 3.16 -15.26 2.98
C PRO A 543 1.72 -15.08 3.45
N ILE A 544 0.74 -15.54 2.65
CA ILE A 544 -0.68 -15.36 2.94
C ILE A 544 -1.35 -16.65 3.42
N TYR A 545 -0.81 -17.78 3.00
CA TYR A 545 -1.24 -19.12 3.36
C TYR A 545 -0.06 -20.10 3.18
N ILE A 546 0.13 -20.98 4.16
CA ILE A 546 1.14 -22.04 4.15
C ILE A 546 0.41 -23.37 4.11
N ASP A 547 0.87 -24.29 3.26
CA ASP A 547 0.36 -25.66 3.15
C ASP A 547 1.41 -26.67 3.62
N PRO A 548 1.37 -27.13 4.89
CA PRO A 548 2.30 -28.14 5.38
C PRO A 548 2.12 -29.52 4.73
N LEU A 549 0.96 -29.80 4.12
CA LEU A 549 0.67 -31.09 3.49
C LEU A 549 1.20 -31.17 2.05
N LYS A 550 1.12 -30.07 1.31
CA LYS A 550 1.77 -29.91 -0.01
C LYS A 550 3.24 -29.50 0.09
N ASN A 551 3.67 -28.95 1.24
CA ASN A 551 4.93 -28.26 1.43
C ASN A 551 5.08 -27.10 0.44
N GLU A 552 4.13 -26.16 0.48
CA GLU A 552 4.04 -24.98 -0.38
C GLU A 552 3.66 -23.74 0.44
N THR A 553 4.04 -22.55 -0.02
CA THR A 553 3.59 -21.27 0.54
C THR A 553 3.09 -20.36 -0.58
N ARG A 554 1.88 -19.82 -0.42
CA ARG A 554 1.27 -18.81 -1.30
C ARG A 554 1.66 -17.42 -0.78
N TYR A 555 2.01 -16.52 -1.69
CA TYR A 555 2.51 -15.18 -1.41
C TYR A 555 1.69 -14.11 -2.15
N TRP A 556 1.53 -12.96 -1.50
CA TRP A 556 1.27 -11.68 -2.17
C TRP A 556 2.59 -10.89 -2.23
N GLY A 557 2.84 -10.15 -3.31
CA GLY A 557 4.01 -9.28 -3.39
C GLY A 557 3.88 -8.10 -4.34
N THR A 558 4.53 -7.01 -3.98
CA THR A 558 4.81 -5.88 -4.87
C THR A 558 6.08 -6.21 -5.64
N ILE A 559 5.98 -6.51 -6.93
CA ILE A 559 7.11 -6.95 -7.77
C ILE A 559 7.92 -5.79 -8.38
N GLY A 560 7.39 -4.57 -8.29
CA GLY A 560 8.07 -3.33 -8.66
C GLY A 560 7.11 -2.17 -8.90
N ILE A 561 7.67 -1.00 -9.20
CA ILE A 561 6.93 0.19 -9.64
C ILE A 561 6.86 0.25 -11.16
N ARG A 562 5.72 0.67 -11.70
CA ARG A 562 5.60 1.13 -13.11
C ARG A 562 4.85 2.46 -13.21
N LEU A 563 4.84 3.03 -14.41
CA LEU A 563 4.15 4.28 -14.72
C LEU A 563 2.81 3.98 -15.42
N VAL A 564 1.77 4.74 -15.05
CA VAL A 564 0.42 4.65 -15.65
C VAL A 564 0.04 6.02 -16.21
N LYS A 565 -0.77 6.04 -17.26
CA LYS A 565 -1.44 7.26 -17.75
C LYS A 565 -2.70 7.51 -16.92
N LEU A 566 -2.96 8.76 -16.60
CA LEU A 566 -4.17 9.22 -15.91
C LEU A 566 -4.71 10.44 -16.65
N ASP A 567 -5.94 10.37 -17.13
CA ASP A 567 -6.58 11.44 -17.90
C ASP A 567 -7.72 12.06 -17.09
N ALA A 568 -7.74 13.38 -17.00
CA ALA A 568 -8.79 14.14 -16.32
C ALA A 568 -9.46 15.15 -17.27
N ARG A 569 -10.80 15.23 -17.26
CA ARG A 569 -11.56 16.23 -18.03
C ARG A 569 -12.90 16.59 -17.40
N TYR A 570 -13.40 17.79 -17.66
CA TYR A 570 -14.76 18.17 -17.26
C TYR A 570 -15.84 17.47 -18.11
N LEU A 571 -16.88 16.96 -17.46
CA LEU A 571 -18.14 16.53 -18.07
C LEU A 571 -19.23 17.59 -17.91
N THR A 572 -19.30 18.18 -16.71
CA THR A 572 -20.02 19.43 -16.44
C THR A 572 -18.97 20.54 -16.29
N PRO A 573 -19.03 21.63 -17.07
CA PRO A 573 -18.03 22.67 -17.01
C PRO A 573 -17.98 23.39 -15.65
N PRO A 574 -16.85 24.02 -15.32
CA PRO A 574 -16.77 24.95 -14.19
C PRO A 574 -17.50 26.26 -14.47
N SER A 575 -17.77 27.02 -13.42
CA SER A 575 -18.22 28.41 -13.55
C SER A 575 -17.02 29.36 -13.54
N VAL A 576 -17.12 30.46 -14.30
CA VAL A 576 -16.11 31.51 -14.37
C VAL A 576 -16.76 32.88 -14.22
N ARG A 577 -16.00 33.88 -13.72
CA ARG A 577 -16.41 35.29 -13.75
C ARG A 577 -15.20 36.21 -13.96
N PRO A 578 -15.37 37.34 -14.67
CA PRO A 578 -14.26 38.26 -14.93
C PRO A 578 -13.85 39.04 -13.67
N LEU A 579 -12.59 39.44 -13.65
CA LEU A 579 -11.99 40.34 -12.66
C LEU A 579 -11.80 41.75 -13.26
N ASP A 580 -11.42 42.71 -12.43
CA ASP A 580 -10.81 43.99 -12.85
C ASP A 580 -9.29 43.96 -12.68
N GLU A 581 -8.65 45.07 -13.06
CA GLU A 581 -7.22 45.34 -12.87
C GLU A 581 -6.74 45.34 -11.39
N ASN A 582 -7.66 45.21 -10.43
CA ASN A 582 -7.41 45.10 -8.98
C ASN A 582 -7.79 43.71 -8.42
N GLY A 583 -8.08 42.73 -9.28
CA GLY A 583 -8.48 41.37 -8.89
C GLY A 583 -9.88 41.26 -8.27
N GLN A 584 -10.74 42.27 -8.43
CA GLN A 584 -12.11 42.29 -7.91
C GLN A 584 -13.10 41.77 -8.96
N PRO A 585 -14.12 40.97 -8.59
CA PRO A 585 -15.05 40.40 -9.56
C PRO A 585 -15.96 41.47 -10.18
N THR A 586 -16.01 41.52 -11.51
CA THR A 586 -16.76 42.52 -12.29
C THR A 586 -18.08 42.02 -12.89
N GLY A 587 -18.37 40.72 -12.77
CA GLY A 587 -19.57 40.11 -13.33
C GLY A 587 -20.12 38.92 -12.52
N GLU A 588 -21.30 38.46 -12.92
CA GLU A 588 -21.92 37.24 -12.40
C GLU A 588 -21.19 35.98 -12.90
N TRP A 589 -21.32 34.88 -12.16
CA TRP A 589 -20.80 33.56 -12.53
C TRP A 589 -21.53 33.01 -13.77
N GLN A 590 -20.77 32.48 -14.73
CA GLN A 590 -21.25 31.90 -15.99
C GLN A 590 -20.59 30.54 -16.25
N GLU A 591 -21.29 29.59 -16.86
CA GLU A 591 -20.71 28.29 -17.26
C GLU A 591 -19.61 28.50 -18.31
N ALA A 592 -18.44 27.89 -18.10
CA ALA A 592 -17.32 27.99 -19.04
C ALA A 592 -17.67 27.35 -20.39
N GLU A 593 -17.60 28.14 -21.47
CA GLU A 593 -17.98 27.68 -22.80
C GLU A 593 -17.11 26.49 -23.26
N ARG A 594 -17.74 25.44 -23.81
CA ARG A 594 -17.11 24.12 -24.02
C ARG A 594 -15.84 24.09 -24.88
N TYR A 595 -15.58 25.13 -25.68
CA TYR A 595 -14.36 25.24 -26.50
C TYR A 595 -13.16 25.81 -25.71
N LEU A 596 -13.38 26.28 -24.49
CA LEU A 596 -12.35 26.70 -23.53
C LEU A 596 -11.89 25.54 -22.63
N LEU A 597 -12.46 24.34 -22.78
CA LEU A 597 -12.22 23.19 -21.89
C LEU A 597 -11.24 22.21 -22.54
N SER A 598 -10.17 21.88 -21.83
CA SER A 598 -9.15 20.92 -22.26
C SER A 598 -9.00 19.76 -21.29
N GLU A 599 -8.51 18.63 -21.82
CA GLU A 599 -8.17 17.43 -21.06
C GLU A 599 -6.75 17.57 -20.49
N SER A 600 -6.49 16.95 -19.32
CA SER A 600 -5.16 16.90 -18.70
C SER A 600 -4.64 15.47 -18.67
N GLU A 601 -3.55 15.21 -19.38
CA GLU A 601 -2.82 13.93 -19.36
C GLU A 601 -1.69 13.97 -18.31
N TYR A 602 -1.71 13.04 -17.37
CA TYR A 602 -0.67 12.85 -16.36
C TYR A 602 0.02 11.49 -16.50
N LEU A 603 1.20 11.36 -15.91
CA LEU A 603 1.72 10.07 -15.48
C LEU A 603 1.58 9.92 -13.97
N ILE A 604 1.46 8.68 -13.50
CA ILE A 604 1.47 8.34 -12.08
C ILE A 604 2.28 7.07 -11.85
N ALA A 605 3.13 7.05 -10.83
CA ALA A 605 3.87 5.87 -10.43
C ALA A 605 3.01 4.99 -9.50
N VAL A 606 2.90 3.69 -9.80
CA VAL A 606 2.10 2.75 -9.01
C VAL A 606 2.87 1.46 -8.75
N ASP A 607 2.54 0.81 -7.64
CA ASP A 607 2.96 -0.55 -7.36
C ASP A 607 2.33 -1.55 -8.32
N GLU A 608 3.08 -2.58 -8.69
CA GLU A 608 2.58 -3.73 -9.42
C GLU A 608 2.52 -4.96 -8.53
N PHE A 609 1.31 -5.51 -8.36
CA PHE A 609 1.00 -6.64 -7.48
C PHE A 609 1.05 -7.98 -8.21
N ALA A 610 1.53 -9.03 -7.53
CA ALA A 610 1.39 -10.42 -7.95
C ALA A 610 1.01 -11.35 -6.77
N GLU A 611 0.14 -12.33 -7.04
CA GLU A 611 -0.05 -13.51 -6.19
C GLU A 611 0.67 -14.71 -6.83
N PHE A 612 1.45 -15.47 -6.06
CA PHE A 612 2.30 -16.56 -6.58
C PHE A 612 2.59 -17.64 -5.53
N THR A 613 3.14 -18.78 -5.95
CA THR A 613 3.43 -19.94 -5.08
C THR A 613 4.91 -20.28 -5.10
N MET A 614 5.47 -20.62 -3.94
CA MET A 614 6.82 -21.20 -3.84
C MET A 614 6.77 -22.53 -3.09
N PRO A 615 7.61 -23.52 -3.45
CA PRO A 615 7.77 -24.74 -2.68
C PRO A 615 8.49 -24.46 -1.35
N GLY A 616 8.09 -25.17 -0.30
CA GLY A 616 8.56 -25.00 1.07
C GLY A 616 7.58 -24.23 1.97
N VAL A 617 7.68 -24.48 3.27
CA VAL A 617 6.96 -23.75 4.34
C VAL A 617 7.77 -22.59 4.95
N GLN A 618 8.94 -22.28 4.39
CA GLN A 618 9.79 -21.16 4.82
C GLN A 618 9.45 -19.87 4.08
N VAL A 619 9.58 -18.75 4.80
CA VAL A 619 9.34 -17.40 4.30
C VAL A 619 10.50 -16.94 3.42
N LEU A 620 10.22 -16.35 2.26
CA LEU A 620 11.22 -15.63 1.47
C LEU A 620 11.73 -14.40 2.24
N THR A 621 13.05 -14.19 2.28
CA THR A 621 13.59 -12.92 2.76
C THR A 621 13.39 -11.82 1.70
N ARG A 622 13.46 -10.56 2.14
CA ARG A 622 13.29 -9.38 1.26
C ARG A 622 14.33 -9.37 0.14
N GLU A 623 15.55 -9.85 0.41
CA GLU A 623 16.65 -9.99 -0.56
C GLU A 623 16.38 -11.13 -1.55
N ALA A 624 15.94 -12.29 -1.06
CA ALA A 624 15.61 -13.45 -1.90
C ALA A 624 14.46 -13.12 -2.88
N PHE A 625 13.44 -12.37 -2.42
CA PHE A 625 12.36 -11.91 -3.28
C PHE A 625 12.79 -10.83 -4.29
N ARG A 626 13.62 -9.85 -3.86
CA ARG A 626 14.20 -8.85 -4.76
C ARG A 626 15.07 -9.48 -5.87
N GLU A 627 15.78 -10.57 -5.58
CA GLU A 627 16.51 -11.34 -6.59
C GLU A 627 15.55 -11.95 -7.64
N LEU A 628 14.46 -12.61 -7.22
CA LEU A 628 13.43 -13.12 -8.16
C LEU A 628 12.88 -12.01 -9.07
N CYS A 629 12.55 -10.85 -8.48
CA CYS A 629 12.03 -9.69 -9.22
C CYS A 629 13.06 -9.05 -10.17
N THR A 630 14.36 -9.22 -9.92
CA THR A 630 15.43 -8.66 -10.76
C THR A 630 15.70 -9.50 -12.02
N GLN A 631 15.19 -10.73 -12.06
CA GLN A 631 15.35 -11.66 -13.18
C GLN A 631 14.26 -11.52 -14.27
N VAL A 632 13.41 -10.49 -14.21
CA VAL A 632 12.26 -10.22 -15.10
C VAL A 632 12.08 -8.72 -15.32
N GLN A 633 11.31 -8.30 -16.34
CA GLN A 633 11.04 -6.87 -16.61
C GLN A 633 9.55 -6.49 -16.58
N THR A 634 8.64 -7.46 -16.64
CA THR A 634 7.18 -7.25 -16.64
C THR A 634 6.47 -8.17 -15.64
N LYS A 635 5.19 -7.90 -15.34
CA LYS A 635 4.33 -8.77 -14.52
C LYS A 635 4.04 -10.10 -15.22
N GLU A 636 3.88 -10.05 -16.54
CA GLU A 636 3.69 -11.20 -17.41
C GLU A 636 4.90 -12.15 -17.34
N ASP A 637 6.12 -11.63 -17.41
CA ASP A 637 7.35 -12.42 -17.23
C ASP A 637 7.45 -13.04 -15.82
N PHE A 638 7.10 -12.26 -14.78
CA PHE A 638 7.11 -12.75 -13.39
C PHE A 638 6.12 -13.91 -13.21
N LEU A 639 4.88 -13.74 -13.64
CA LEU A 639 3.83 -14.74 -13.50
C LEU A 639 4.07 -15.98 -14.37
N LEU A 640 4.60 -15.83 -15.59
CA LEU A 640 4.99 -16.96 -16.45
C LEU A 640 6.07 -17.85 -15.79
N LYS A 641 6.89 -17.27 -14.91
CA LYS A 641 8.03 -17.92 -14.27
C LYS A 641 7.78 -18.39 -12.83
N HIS A 642 6.84 -17.76 -12.13
CA HIS A 642 6.61 -17.97 -10.69
C HIS A 642 5.12 -18.11 -10.27
N GLY A 643 4.16 -17.76 -11.13
CA GLY A 643 2.72 -17.70 -10.81
C GLY A 643 1.98 -19.04 -10.92
N GLY A 644 2.43 -20.06 -10.16
CA GLY A 644 1.85 -21.42 -10.14
C GLY A 644 0.53 -21.58 -9.39
#